data_AF-A0A3D0F5V5-F1
#
_entry.id   AF-A0A3D0F5V5-F1
#
_cell.length_a   1.000
_cell.length_b   1.000
_cell.length_c   1.000
_cell.angle_alpha   90.00
_cell.angle_beta   90.00
_cell.angle_gamma   90.00
#
_symmetry.space_group_name_H-M   'P 1'
#
loop_
_entity.id
_entity.type
_entity.pdbx_description
1 polymer ?
#
loop_
_entity_poly.entity_id
_entity_poly.type
_entity_poly.pdbx_seq_one_letter_code
_entity_poly.pdbx_strand_id
1 'polypeptide(L)'
;MRNINVIMLVAFTSLLSCSKPDNNQEQPGDKPNDKPSEITYTTTASIGIDGGKLTDVTIQVDIPQGAFSKSQTMELKKSTEGSAFGEYESSTFYEVKGIPANFSKPIKVTITPASGSPDNLLMTVMEDKYSPSLRQLVQSSNFVSATKSGSSYVCDLNPYSVTGTLRDTTISLKFGLVKNYELLPATKAGSNFKMYAPKEYKPLAFDLRDYLDQIYYTVRDDLQFSYAERTTWPMEVTVKKFPAGKQNVFGYFVMSSWSHNYSNMEFNASLLTSTTEIKATAGHEFLHFAKSLYGTMSTVAMLVSNDPFYWLDEASSVWFEEIASGQPGYNPLTRQGHHLEPLVGVYKGAEQNSEHYGYGMSAFIKYLINTNDNTSLVKMYNLIRDKSVSNPVEAINQSHAKSFEEVYPSFLQDYFSGKIYSDFQSSSLLSNSTETFNIQADTDTLKTIIKDYEALSAQIFRVEFSYAGLTKDDALSIYSSGLSPMLIYQADITGLHYLGKAYDEFIVSDLKDLKDKTAKILVVKPNTSLTKDKQTVEFRVEKGLAIDAVWAKLYVRGSFTGDVISSASVEVPLEVRSDDWPNYPMLKATYSNATKILTASYNGNSLTINFDLKAKKISGSVSFQNNDVSFVNRTVTATANFSGIPLTEWDGKLLSQYQSTNPKGSVTVLNCEYAVTEIEKNTLITPSEVSLWIYFGKRK
;
A
#
# COMPACT_ATOMS: atom_id res chain seq x y z
N MET A 1 -47.07 28.72 49.05
CA MET A 1 -47.38 30.13 48.71
C MET A 1 -46.21 30.69 47.92
N ARG A 2 -46.54 31.43 46.84
CA ARG A 2 -45.86 32.60 46.25
C ARG A 2 -44.31 32.62 46.18
N ASN A 3 -43.69 32.74 45.00
CA ASN A 3 -43.70 33.85 44.02
C ASN A 3 -42.90 35.08 44.55
N ILE A 4 -42.07 35.82 43.78
CA ILE A 4 -41.74 35.85 42.33
C ILE A 4 -40.56 36.84 42.08
N ASN A 5 -40.07 36.92 40.83
CA ASN A 5 -39.16 37.93 40.22
C ASN A 5 -37.64 37.83 40.52
N VAL A 6 -36.70 37.63 39.58
CA VAL A 6 -36.57 37.77 38.09
C VAL A 6 -35.99 39.13 37.61
N ILE A 7 -35.18 39.05 36.54
CA ILE A 7 -34.59 40.10 35.67
C ILE A 7 -33.23 40.68 36.12
N MET A 8 -32.20 40.91 35.29
CA MET A 8 -31.69 40.36 33.99
C MET A 8 -30.48 41.23 33.59
N LEU A 9 -29.36 40.69 33.08
CA LEU A 9 -28.67 41.32 31.94
C LEU A 9 -27.72 40.39 31.15
N VAL A 10 -28.15 40.09 29.92
CA VAL A 10 -27.40 39.98 28.65
C VAL A 10 -25.93 39.52 28.67
N ALA A 11 -25.68 38.39 28.00
CA ALA A 11 -24.55 38.24 27.09
C ALA A 11 -25.04 37.60 25.78
N PHE A 12 -24.79 38.26 24.65
CA PHE A 12 -25.10 37.77 23.30
C PHE A 12 -23.98 36.81 22.86
N THR A 13 -24.29 35.58 22.47
CA THR A 13 -23.39 34.74 21.66
C THR A 13 -24.15 34.20 20.46
N SER A 14 -23.72 34.63 19.28
CA SER A 14 -24.26 34.24 17.98
C SER A 14 -23.89 32.79 17.63
N LEU A 15 -24.80 32.14 16.90
CA LEU A 15 -24.67 30.78 16.39
C LEU A 15 -23.48 30.65 15.41
N LEU A 16 -22.57 29.72 15.69
CA LEU A 16 -21.81 29.00 14.67
C LEU A 16 -21.87 27.50 15.00
N SER A 17 -22.59 26.77 14.16
CA SER A 17 -22.75 25.32 14.27
C SER A 17 -21.62 24.61 13.54
N CYS A 18 -20.77 23.89 14.27
CA CYS A 18 -19.99 22.79 13.72
C CYS A 18 -20.45 21.51 14.41
N SER A 19 -21.40 20.81 13.79
CA SER A 19 -21.81 19.47 14.20
C SER A 19 -20.66 18.50 14.05
N LYS A 20 -20.36 17.74 15.11
CA LYS A 20 -19.52 16.53 15.01
C LYS A 20 -20.14 15.56 13.98
N PRO A 21 -19.32 14.82 13.21
CA PRO A 21 -19.77 13.57 12.61
C PRO A 21 -20.07 12.57 13.72
N ASP A 22 -21.23 11.90 13.66
CA ASP A 22 -21.56 10.82 14.60
C ASP A 22 -20.72 9.58 14.32
N ASN A 23 -19.96 9.14 15.34
CA ASN A 23 -19.34 7.82 15.34
C ASN A 23 -20.41 6.75 15.64
N ASN A 24 -20.99 6.15 14.61
CA ASN A 24 -21.53 4.80 14.69
C ASN A 24 -20.55 3.82 14.05
N GLN A 25 -19.56 3.40 14.83
CA GLN A 25 -18.79 2.19 14.54
C GLN A 25 -19.66 0.99 14.90
N GLU A 26 -20.09 0.19 13.92
CA GLU A 26 -20.46 -1.19 14.22
C GLU A 26 -19.19 -1.99 14.52
N GLN A 27 -19.19 -2.72 15.65
CA GLN A 27 -18.07 -3.58 16.02
C GLN A 27 -18.03 -4.83 15.10
N PRO A 28 -16.84 -5.38 14.82
CA PRO A 28 -16.74 -6.63 14.10
C PRO A 28 -17.16 -7.81 14.99
N GLY A 29 -18.15 -8.57 14.52
CA GLY A 29 -18.41 -9.93 14.99
C GLY A 29 -19.53 -10.08 16.02
N ASP A 30 -20.77 -9.96 15.56
CA ASP A 30 -21.85 -10.80 16.09
C ASP A 30 -22.27 -11.83 15.03
N LYS A 31 -22.57 -13.06 15.47
CA LYS A 31 -22.88 -14.17 14.56
C LYS A 31 -24.24 -13.92 13.89
N PRO A 32 -24.45 -14.27 12.61
CA PRO A 32 -25.78 -14.24 12.01
C PRO A 32 -26.66 -15.28 12.73
N ASN A 33 -27.47 -14.81 13.68
CA ASN A 33 -28.45 -15.63 14.38
C ASN A 33 -29.77 -15.67 13.60
N ASP A 34 -29.66 -15.99 12.32
CA ASP A 34 -30.82 -16.20 11.46
C ASP A 34 -31.39 -17.59 11.73
N LYS A 35 -32.58 -17.62 12.35
CA LYS A 35 -33.51 -18.72 12.07
C LYS A 35 -33.75 -18.72 10.56
N PRO A 36 -33.57 -19.85 9.85
CA PRO A 36 -33.91 -19.91 8.44
C PRO A 36 -35.38 -19.55 8.26
N SER A 37 -35.63 -18.48 7.50
CA SER A 37 -36.91 -18.35 6.82
C SER A 37 -36.97 -19.50 5.81
N GLU A 38 -37.93 -20.42 5.96
CA GLU A 38 -38.05 -21.56 5.03
C GLU A 38 -38.31 -21.04 3.62
N ILE A 39 -37.28 -21.08 2.77
CA ILE A 39 -37.36 -20.66 1.37
C ILE A 39 -38.12 -21.75 0.60
N THR A 40 -39.40 -21.51 0.33
CA THR A 40 -40.23 -22.44 -0.45
C THR A 40 -39.91 -22.33 -1.95
N TYR A 41 -39.38 -23.40 -2.53
CA TYR A 41 -39.19 -23.52 -3.98
C TYR A 41 -40.53 -23.88 -4.66
N THR A 42 -40.76 -23.35 -5.86
CA THR A 42 -42.04 -23.48 -6.57
C THR A 42 -42.14 -24.78 -7.35
N THR A 43 -41.02 -25.41 -7.69
CA THR A 43 -40.94 -26.77 -8.23
C THR A 43 -39.60 -27.41 -7.88
N THR A 44 -39.62 -28.68 -7.48
CA THR A 44 -38.41 -29.49 -7.21
C THR A 44 -38.53 -30.82 -7.95
N ALA A 45 -37.45 -31.25 -8.62
CA ALA A 45 -37.42 -32.50 -9.38
C ALA A 45 -36.06 -33.20 -9.24
N SER A 46 -36.05 -34.53 -9.31
CA SER A 46 -34.82 -35.32 -9.43
C SER A 46 -34.60 -35.64 -10.91
N ILE A 47 -33.55 -35.04 -11.50
CA ILE A 47 -33.25 -35.13 -12.93
C ILE A 47 -32.07 -36.07 -13.13
N GLY A 48 -32.30 -37.15 -13.89
CA GLY A 48 -31.32 -38.21 -14.14
C GLY A 48 -30.75 -38.21 -15.56
N ILE A 49 -30.16 -39.35 -15.95
CA ILE A 49 -29.59 -39.56 -17.29
C ILE A 49 -30.66 -39.45 -18.39
N ASP A 50 -31.93 -39.71 -18.10
CA ASP A 50 -33.04 -39.60 -19.05
C ASP A 50 -33.42 -38.14 -19.37
N GLY A 51 -32.85 -37.17 -18.64
CA GLY A 51 -33.22 -35.75 -18.73
C GLY A 51 -34.49 -35.45 -17.93
N GLY A 52 -35.13 -34.32 -18.23
CA GLY A 52 -36.36 -33.89 -17.58
C GLY A 52 -36.59 -32.39 -17.67
N LYS A 53 -37.59 -31.87 -16.94
CA LYS A 53 -37.99 -30.46 -17.01
C LYS A 53 -38.33 -29.87 -15.65
N LEU A 54 -38.11 -28.56 -15.52
CA LEU A 54 -38.68 -27.72 -14.47
C LEU A 54 -39.56 -26.66 -15.15
N THR A 55 -40.74 -26.40 -14.61
CA THR A 55 -41.72 -25.49 -15.24
C THR A 55 -42.46 -24.67 -14.20
N ASP A 56 -42.68 -23.40 -14.51
CA ASP A 56 -43.60 -22.49 -13.84
C ASP A 56 -44.46 -21.79 -14.92
N VAL A 57 -45.35 -20.87 -14.54
CA VAL A 57 -46.27 -20.16 -15.45
C VAL A 57 -45.52 -19.42 -16.58
N THR A 58 -44.31 -18.92 -16.32
CA THR A 58 -43.56 -18.09 -17.28
C THR A 58 -42.15 -18.58 -17.61
N ILE A 59 -41.72 -19.74 -17.10
CA ILE A 59 -40.41 -20.35 -17.43
C ILE A 59 -40.52 -21.87 -17.63
N GLN A 60 -39.76 -22.39 -18.59
CA GLN A 60 -39.46 -23.81 -18.76
C GLN A 60 -37.95 -23.99 -18.87
N VAL A 61 -37.39 -24.87 -18.04
CA VAL A 61 -36.02 -25.39 -18.14
C VAL A 61 -36.09 -26.83 -18.62
N ASP A 62 -35.44 -27.13 -19.73
CA ASP A 62 -35.49 -28.41 -20.42
C ASP A 62 -34.08 -29.03 -20.46
N ILE A 63 -33.90 -30.13 -19.72
CA ILE A 63 -32.63 -30.84 -19.58
C ILE A 63 -32.68 -32.05 -20.53
N PRO A 64 -31.89 -32.07 -21.61
CA PRO A 64 -31.96 -33.15 -22.59
C PRO A 64 -31.36 -34.46 -22.05
N GLN A 65 -31.82 -35.59 -22.58
CA GLN A 65 -31.29 -36.92 -22.25
C GLN A 65 -29.77 -36.96 -22.40
N GLY A 66 -29.09 -37.47 -21.37
CA GLY A 66 -27.64 -37.60 -21.29
C GLY A 66 -26.91 -36.30 -20.95
N ALA A 67 -27.60 -35.20 -20.61
CA ALA A 67 -26.93 -34.00 -20.10
C ALA A 67 -26.19 -34.26 -18.78
N PHE A 68 -26.80 -35.03 -17.88
CA PHE A 68 -26.24 -35.38 -16.57
C PHE A 68 -25.80 -36.85 -16.53
N SER A 69 -24.68 -37.12 -15.85
CA SER A 69 -24.10 -38.45 -15.65
C SER A 69 -24.75 -39.24 -14.49
N LYS A 70 -25.46 -38.55 -13.60
CA LYS A 70 -26.08 -39.09 -12.38
C LYS A 70 -27.34 -38.29 -12.02
N SER A 71 -28.22 -38.87 -11.19
CA SER A 71 -29.42 -38.15 -10.72
C SER A 71 -29.05 -36.99 -9.79
N GLN A 72 -29.70 -35.84 -9.99
CA GLN A 72 -29.44 -34.60 -9.27
C GLN A 72 -30.77 -33.92 -8.92
N THR A 73 -30.90 -33.47 -7.67
CA THR A 73 -32.07 -32.68 -7.24
C THR A 73 -31.90 -31.26 -7.74
N MET A 74 -32.84 -30.82 -8.58
CA MET A 74 -32.92 -29.45 -9.06
C MET A 74 -34.16 -28.76 -8.52
N GLU A 75 -34.05 -27.46 -8.28
CA GLU A 75 -35.09 -26.64 -7.66
C GLU A 75 -35.28 -25.36 -8.46
N LEU A 76 -36.54 -24.95 -8.64
CA LEU A 76 -36.95 -23.75 -9.35
C LEU A 76 -37.69 -22.83 -8.37
N LYS A 77 -37.25 -21.57 -8.27
CA LYS A 77 -37.79 -20.58 -7.33
C LYS A 77 -38.00 -19.24 -8.01
N LYS A 78 -39.19 -18.66 -7.82
CA LYS A 78 -39.48 -17.28 -8.19
C LYS A 78 -38.66 -16.30 -7.33
N SER A 79 -38.01 -15.33 -7.99
CA SER A 79 -37.30 -14.23 -7.32
C SER A 79 -38.27 -13.11 -6.92
N THR A 80 -37.88 -12.31 -5.91
CA THR A 80 -38.55 -11.05 -5.58
C THR A 80 -38.49 -10.09 -6.77
N GLU A 81 -39.60 -9.42 -7.06
CA GLU A 81 -39.73 -8.44 -8.15
C GLU A 81 -38.78 -7.24 -7.94
N GLY A 82 -38.15 -6.76 -9.03
CA GLY A 82 -37.23 -5.62 -8.99
C GLY A 82 -35.86 -5.91 -8.37
N SER A 83 -35.61 -7.15 -7.92
CA SER A 83 -34.39 -7.52 -7.19
C SER A 83 -33.12 -7.64 -8.03
N ALA A 84 -33.24 -7.67 -9.36
CA ALA A 84 -32.11 -7.90 -10.28
C ALA A 84 -31.84 -6.68 -11.18
N PHE A 85 -32.89 -6.13 -11.80
CA PHE A 85 -32.79 -5.06 -12.79
C PHE A 85 -33.85 -3.96 -12.60
N GLY A 86 -34.57 -3.95 -11.47
CA GLY A 86 -35.50 -2.88 -11.12
C GLY A 86 -36.56 -2.63 -12.19
N GLU A 87 -36.73 -1.37 -12.61
CA GLU A 87 -37.70 -0.97 -13.63
C GLU A 87 -37.45 -1.58 -15.02
N TYR A 88 -36.26 -2.11 -15.29
CA TYR A 88 -35.89 -2.74 -16.57
C TYR A 88 -36.29 -4.22 -16.66
N GLU A 89 -36.81 -4.83 -15.59
CA GLU A 89 -37.34 -6.20 -15.63
C GLU A 89 -38.56 -6.29 -16.58
N SER A 90 -38.62 -7.35 -17.39
CA SER A 90 -39.69 -7.61 -18.38
C SER A 90 -40.25 -9.03 -18.31
N SER A 91 -39.77 -9.85 -17.36
CA SER A 91 -40.37 -11.11 -16.95
C SER A 91 -40.24 -11.24 -15.43
N THR A 92 -40.92 -12.23 -14.84
CA THR A 92 -40.47 -12.75 -13.54
C THR A 92 -39.05 -13.31 -13.71
N PHE A 93 -38.18 -13.07 -12.73
CA PHE A 93 -36.88 -13.74 -12.63
C PHE A 93 -36.99 -15.02 -11.81
N TYR A 94 -36.29 -16.08 -12.24
CA TYR A 94 -36.31 -17.38 -11.55
C TYR A 94 -34.90 -17.88 -11.26
N GLU A 95 -34.67 -18.33 -10.03
CA GLU A 95 -33.48 -19.06 -9.62
C GLU A 95 -33.67 -20.55 -9.96
N VAL A 96 -32.72 -21.12 -10.70
CA VAL A 96 -32.60 -22.56 -10.98
C VAL A 96 -31.38 -23.06 -10.22
N LYS A 97 -31.62 -23.87 -9.20
CA LYS A 97 -30.61 -24.41 -8.29
C LYS A 97 -30.42 -25.90 -8.54
N GLY A 98 -29.21 -26.41 -8.30
CA GLY A 98 -28.90 -27.84 -8.44
C GLY A 98 -28.41 -28.24 -9.83
N ILE A 99 -28.16 -27.28 -10.75
CA ILE A 99 -27.55 -27.57 -12.05
C ILE A 99 -26.13 -28.12 -11.80
N PRO A 100 -25.75 -29.31 -12.28
CA PRO A 100 -24.39 -29.84 -12.09
C PRO A 100 -23.41 -29.06 -12.94
N ALA A 101 -22.27 -28.64 -12.36
CA ALA A 101 -21.25 -27.88 -13.08
C ALA A 101 -20.68 -28.66 -14.29
N ASN A 102 -20.64 -30.00 -14.20
CA ASN A 102 -20.11 -30.94 -15.19
C ASN A 102 -21.16 -31.47 -16.19
N PHE A 103 -22.27 -30.76 -16.40
CA PHE A 103 -23.25 -31.11 -17.41
C PHE A 103 -22.66 -31.11 -18.83
N SER A 104 -23.07 -32.05 -19.68
CA SER A 104 -22.38 -32.37 -20.94
C SER A 104 -23.11 -31.94 -22.22
N LYS A 105 -24.37 -31.49 -22.10
CA LYS A 105 -25.22 -31.05 -23.23
C LYS A 105 -25.94 -29.76 -22.85
N PRO A 106 -26.20 -28.83 -23.80
CA PRO A 106 -26.84 -27.57 -23.47
C PRO A 106 -28.21 -27.74 -22.80
N ILE A 107 -28.47 -26.95 -21.76
CA ILE A 107 -29.77 -26.90 -21.08
C ILE A 107 -30.57 -25.77 -21.71
N LYS A 108 -31.79 -26.07 -22.16
CA LYS A 108 -32.62 -25.08 -22.85
C LYS A 108 -33.51 -24.34 -21.85
N VAL A 109 -33.41 -23.01 -21.83
CA VAL A 109 -34.22 -22.15 -20.97
C VAL A 109 -35.16 -21.33 -21.85
N THR A 110 -36.46 -21.44 -21.60
CA THR A 110 -37.52 -20.69 -22.28
C THR A 110 -38.22 -19.80 -21.27
N ILE A 111 -38.29 -18.49 -21.53
CA ILE A 111 -38.99 -17.53 -20.69
C ILE A 111 -40.05 -16.79 -21.51
N THR A 112 -41.26 -16.69 -20.96
CA THR A 112 -42.34 -15.87 -21.51
C THR A 112 -42.35 -14.52 -20.78
N PRO A 113 -42.27 -13.38 -21.50
CA PRO A 113 -42.27 -12.06 -20.89
C PRO A 113 -43.66 -11.68 -20.36
N ALA A 114 -43.70 -10.62 -19.54
CA ALA A 114 -44.95 -10.05 -19.07
C ALA A 114 -45.77 -9.46 -20.23
N SER A 115 -47.10 -9.53 -20.14
CA SER A 115 -48.02 -8.96 -21.14
C SER A 115 -47.73 -7.48 -21.40
N GLY A 116 -47.62 -7.09 -22.67
CA GLY A 116 -47.29 -5.72 -23.08
C GLY A 116 -45.77 -5.39 -23.08
N SER A 117 -44.90 -6.37 -22.81
CA SER A 117 -43.45 -6.20 -23.00
C SER A 117 -43.09 -5.90 -24.47
N PRO A 118 -42.03 -5.11 -24.73
CA PRO A 118 -41.58 -4.84 -26.09
C PRO A 118 -40.91 -6.06 -26.76
N ASP A 119 -40.76 -5.99 -28.08
CA ASP A 119 -40.31 -7.08 -28.94
C ASP A 119 -38.79 -7.30 -29.01
N ASN A 120 -38.01 -6.46 -28.33
CA ASN A 120 -36.54 -6.43 -28.36
C ASN A 120 -35.92 -6.70 -26.98
N LEU A 121 -36.38 -7.74 -26.28
CA LEU A 121 -35.85 -8.09 -24.96
C LEU A 121 -34.50 -8.80 -25.07
N LEU A 122 -33.66 -8.62 -24.05
CA LEU A 122 -32.45 -9.41 -23.85
C LEU A 122 -32.67 -10.38 -22.69
N MET A 123 -32.09 -11.57 -22.79
CA MET A 123 -32.05 -12.53 -21.68
C MET A 123 -30.76 -12.38 -20.89
N THR A 124 -30.88 -12.36 -19.57
CA THR A 124 -29.76 -12.34 -18.64
C THR A 124 -29.71 -13.65 -17.85
N VAL A 125 -28.48 -14.07 -17.55
CA VAL A 125 -28.18 -15.08 -16.53
C VAL A 125 -27.35 -14.41 -15.44
N MET A 126 -27.69 -14.67 -14.18
CA MET A 126 -26.93 -14.20 -13.04
C MET A 126 -26.36 -15.38 -12.27
N GLU A 127 -25.09 -15.27 -11.87
CA GLU A 127 -24.41 -16.22 -10.99
C GLU A 127 -23.75 -15.47 -9.83
N ASP A 128 -23.59 -16.13 -8.70
CA ASP A 128 -22.83 -15.57 -7.58
C ASP A 128 -21.33 -15.69 -7.87
N LYS A 129 -20.68 -14.53 -8.04
CA LYS A 129 -19.25 -14.38 -8.35
C LYS A 129 -18.52 -13.71 -7.21
N TYR A 130 -17.23 -13.97 -7.06
CA TYR A 130 -16.43 -13.29 -6.05
C TYR A 130 -15.96 -11.93 -6.57
N SER A 131 -16.21 -10.86 -5.81
CA SER A 131 -15.60 -9.55 -6.04
C SER A 131 -14.35 -9.43 -5.15
N PRO A 132 -13.14 -9.28 -5.73
CA PRO A 132 -11.92 -9.09 -4.95
C PRO A 132 -12.00 -7.90 -4.00
N SER A 133 -12.35 -6.72 -4.51
CA SER A 133 -12.47 -5.45 -3.77
C SER A 133 -13.59 -5.43 -2.72
N LEU A 134 -14.49 -6.42 -2.70
CA LEU A 134 -15.49 -6.60 -1.63
C LEU A 134 -15.27 -7.85 -0.78
N ARG A 135 -14.29 -8.69 -1.12
CA ARG A 135 -13.98 -10.00 -0.52
C ARG A 135 -15.18 -10.92 -0.25
N GLN A 136 -16.22 -10.85 -1.10
CA GLN A 136 -17.46 -11.61 -0.91
C GLN A 136 -18.07 -12.07 -2.23
N LEU A 137 -18.98 -13.04 -2.14
CA LEU A 137 -19.86 -13.37 -3.26
C LEU A 137 -20.86 -12.22 -3.50
N VAL A 138 -20.98 -11.82 -4.76
CA VAL A 138 -21.97 -10.87 -5.26
C VAL A 138 -22.67 -11.46 -6.48
N GLN A 139 -23.96 -11.20 -6.59
CA GLN A 139 -24.74 -11.67 -7.73
C GLN A 139 -24.47 -10.81 -8.95
N SER A 140 -23.64 -11.33 -9.87
CA SER A 140 -23.28 -10.66 -11.12
C SER A 140 -24.18 -11.11 -12.26
N SER A 141 -24.37 -10.23 -13.25
CA SER A 141 -25.21 -10.46 -14.42
C SER A 141 -24.41 -10.51 -15.73
N ASN A 142 -24.62 -11.59 -16.47
CA ASN A 142 -24.21 -11.78 -17.86
C ASN A 142 -25.42 -11.77 -18.78
N PHE A 143 -25.16 -11.60 -20.07
CA PHE A 143 -26.20 -11.57 -21.10
C PHE A 143 -26.00 -12.70 -22.10
N VAL A 144 -27.06 -13.48 -22.34
CA VAL A 144 -27.01 -14.67 -23.18
C VAL A 144 -27.77 -14.45 -24.48
N SER A 145 -27.26 -15.02 -25.57
CA SER A 145 -27.95 -15.03 -26.86
C SER A 145 -29.25 -15.82 -26.74
N ALA A 146 -30.38 -15.12 -26.82
CA ALA A 146 -31.71 -15.71 -26.81
C ALA A 146 -32.44 -15.37 -28.12
N THR A 147 -33.16 -16.35 -28.66
CA THR A 147 -33.97 -16.22 -29.86
C THR A 147 -35.44 -16.10 -29.48
N LYS A 148 -36.15 -15.10 -30.02
CA LYS A 148 -37.60 -14.99 -29.88
C LYS A 148 -38.27 -16.10 -30.69
N SER A 149 -39.09 -16.93 -30.02
CA SER A 149 -39.86 -18.03 -30.59
C SER A 149 -41.33 -17.86 -30.20
N GLY A 150 -42.14 -17.35 -31.13
CA GLY A 150 -43.51 -16.93 -30.85
C GLY A 150 -43.54 -15.78 -29.83
N SER A 151 -44.24 -15.99 -28.71
CA SER A 151 -44.31 -15.05 -27.59
C SER A 151 -43.14 -15.15 -26.60
N SER A 152 -42.32 -16.19 -26.67
CA SER A 152 -41.31 -16.52 -25.66
C SER A 152 -39.89 -16.33 -26.19
N TYR A 153 -38.91 -16.27 -25.30
CA TYR A 153 -37.49 -16.17 -25.63
C TYR A 153 -36.78 -17.44 -25.16
N VAL A 154 -35.94 -18.01 -26.02
CA VAL A 154 -35.27 -19.29 -25.81
C VAL A 154 -33.76 -19.10 -25.88
N CYS A 155 -33.02 -19.55 -24.87
CA CYS A 155 -31.57 -19.68 -24.93
C CYS A 155 -31.14 -21.14 -24.65
N ASP A 156 -29.97 -21.50 -25.15
CA ASP A 156 -29.29 -22.75 -24.80
C ASP A 156 -28.10 -22.40 -23.88
N LEU A 157 -28.20 -22.76 -22.60
CA LEU A 157 -27.11 -22.66 -21.63
C LEU A 157 -26.10 -23.77 -21.95
N ASN A 158 -24.97 -23.40 -22.55
CA ASN A 158 -23.91 -24.33 -22.91
C ASN A 158 -23.05 -24.74 -21.71
N PRO A 159 -22.50 -25.98 -21.68
CA PRO A 159 -21.49 -26.39 -20.72
C PRO A 159 -20.31 -25.42 -20.63
N TYR A 160 -19.84 -25.15 -19.40
CA TYR A 160 -18.64 -24.36 -19.19
C TYR A 160 -17.43 -25.09 -19.80
N SER A 161 -16.72 -24.42 -20.71
CA SER A 161 -15.54 -24.95 -21.37
C SER A 161 -14.33 -24.77 -20.47
N VAL A 162 -14.05 -25.79 -19.65
CA VAL A 162 -12.92 -25.78 -18.69
C VAL A 162 -11.99 -26.97 -18.91
N THR A 163 -10.69 -26.72 -18.72
CA THR A 163 -9.64 -27.74 -18.75
C THR A 163 -9.41 -28.31 -17.36
N GLY A 164 -9.98 -29.48 -17.08
CA GLY A 164 -9.77 -30.22 -15.84
C GLY A 164 -10.99 -31.02 -15.39
N THR A 165 -10.82 -31.82 -14.34
CA THR A 165 -11.94 -32.55 -13.72
C THR A 165 -12.80 -31.57 -12.92
N LEU A 166 -13.90 -31.13 -13.50
CA LEU A 166 -14.95 -30.40 -12.77
C LEU A 166 -15.39 -31.22 -11.56
N ARG A 167 -15.41 -30.59 -10.38
CA ARG A 167 -15.95 -31.22 -9.18
C ARG A 167 -17.43 -31.50 -9.36
N ASP A 168 -17.90 -32.59 -8.78
CA ASP A 168 -19.32 -32.90 -8.61
C ASP A 168 -19.97 -31.90 -7.64
N THR A 169 -20.20 -30.70 -8.16
CA THR A 169 -20.73 -29.52 -7.48
C THR A 169 -21.89 -28.98 -8.31
N THR A 170 -22.84 -28.33 -7.64
CA THR A 170 -24.01 -27.74 -8.28
C THR A 170 -23.95 -26.21 -8.24
N ILE A 171 -24.65 -25.58 -9.17
CA ILE A 171 -24.73 -24.13 -9.33
C ILE A 171 -26.18 -23.66 -9.15
N SER A 172 -26.33 -22.44 -8.64
CA SER A 172 -27.56 -21.64 -8.74
C SER A 172 -27.36 -20.59 -9.83
N LEU A 173 -28.28 -20.55 -10.79
CA LEU A 173 -28.33 -19.53 -11.84
C LEU A 173 -29.69 -18.85 -11.84
N LYS A 174 -29.73 -17.51 -11.86
CA LYS A 174 -30.98 -16.74 -11.97
C LYS A 174 -31.17 -16.28 -13.41
N PHE A 175 -32.34 -16.55 -14.00
CA PHE A 175 -32.68 -16.16 -15.38
C PHE A 175 -33.83 -15.16 -15.41
N GLY A 176 -33.79 -14.24 -16.37
CA GLY A 176 -34.86 -13.30 -16.62
C GLY A 176 -34.72 -12.55 -17.95
N LEU A 177 -35.77 -11.84 -18.34
CA LEU A 177 -35.79 -10.95 -19.51
C LEU A 177 -35.77 -9.49 -19.06
N VAL A 178 -34.95 -8.68 -19.72
CA VAL A 178 -34.86 -7.24 -19.49
C VAL A 178 -35.24 -6.45 -20.75
N LYS A 179 -35.90 -5.31 -20.54
CA LYS A 179 -36.31 -4.34 -21.57
C LYS A 179 -35.41 -3.12 -21.51
N ASN A 180 -35.40 -2.33 -22.59
CA ASN A 180 -34.63 -1.09 -22.73
C ASN A 180 -33.11 -1.21 -22.54
N TYR A 181 -32.55 -2.41 -22.41
CA TYR A 181 -31.12 -2.66 -22.56
C TYR A 181 -30.77 -2.79 -24.05
N GLU A 182 -29.55 -2.36 -24.39
CA GLU A 182 -28.91 -2.65 -25.66
C GLU A 182 -27.53 -3.24 -25.40
N LEU A 183 -27.19 -4.30 -26.14
CA LEU A 183 -25.79 -4.55 -26.48
C LEU A 183 -25.34 -3.34 -27.30
N LEU A 184 -24.38 -2.57 -26.79
CA LEU A 184 -23.82 -1.47 -27.56
C LEU A 184 -23.23 -2.05 -28.86
N PRO A 185 -23.50 -1.43 -30.03
CA PRO A 185 -23.22 -2.02 -31.34
C PRO A 185 -21.83 -2.61 -31.39
N ALA A 186 -21.78 -3.87 -31.81
CA ALA A 186 -20.62 -4.74 -31.63
C ALA A 186 -19.36 -4.08 -32.17
N THR A 187 -18.49 -3.68 -31.24
CA THR A 187 -17.14 -3.15 -31.45
C THR A 187 -17.05 -1.83 -32.24
N LYS A 188 -16.44 -0.83 -31.60
CA LYS A 188 -15.30 -0.15 -32.24
C LYS A 188 -14.33 -1.27 -32.62
N ALA A 189 -14.17 -1.57 -33.90
CA ALA A 189 -13.53 -2.81 -34.36
C ALA A 189 -12.18 -3.05 -33.64
N GLY A 190 -12.06 -4.20 -32.97
CA GLY A 190 -10.90 -4.52 -32.12
C GLY A 190 -11.02 -4.17 -30.63
N SER A 191 -12.17 -3.68 -30.14
CA SER A 191 -12.43 -3.48 -28.70
C SER A 191 -12.43 -4.79 -27.93
N ASN A 192 -11.85 -4.78 -26.72
CA ASN A 192 -11.74 -5.93 -25.84
C ASN A 192 -12.95 -6.10 -24.91
N PHE A 193 -13.96 -5.21 -25.01
CA PHE A 193 -15.11 -5.16 -24.08
C PHE A 193 -16.45 -5.18 -24.81
N LYS A 194 -17.39 -5.96 -24.28
CA LYS A 194 -18.75 -6.15 -24.76
C LYS A 194 -19.73 -5.53 -23.76
N MET A 195 -20.15 -4.30 -24.06
CA MET A 195 -20.96 -3.48 -23.16
C MET A 195 -22.45 -3.75 -23.33
N TYR A 196 -23.15 -3.93 -22.21
CA TYR A 196 -24.60 -3.85 -22.14
C TYR A 196 -25.00 -2.70 -21.22
N ALA A 197 -25.93 -1.87 -21.67
CA ALA A 197 -26.41 -0.72 -20.90
C ALA A 197 -27.89 -0.43 -21.20
N PRO A 198 -28.63 0.21 -20.28
CA PRO A 198 -29.91 0.82 -20.62
C PRO A 198 -29.72 1.91 -21.69
N LYS A 199 -30.69 2.05 -22.59
CA LYS A 199 -30.66 2.96 -23.74
C LYS A 199 -30.31 4.40 -23.37
N GLU A 200 -30.78 4.88 -22.20
CA GLU A 200 -30.52 6.22 -21.69
C GLU A 200 -29.06 6.46 -21.29
N TYR A 201 -28.31 5.43 -20.87
CA TYR A 201 -26.89 5.54 -20.49
C TYR A 201 -25.93 5.24 -21.65
N LYS A 202 -26.46 4.95 -22.84
CA LYS A 202 -25.69 4.54 -24.03
C LYS A 202 -24.49 5.43 -24.37
N PRO A 203 -24.56 6.78 -24.34
CA PRO A 203 -23.39 7.64 -24.59
C PRO A 203 -22.28 7.43 -23.55
N LEU A 204 -22.63 7.51 -22.26
CA LEU A 204 -21.69 7.35 -21.15
C LEU A 204 -21.07 5.94 -21.10
N ALA A 205 -21.84 4.93 -21.51
CA ALA A 205 -21.36 3.55 -21.61
C ALA A 205 -20.42 3.33 -22.83
N PHE A 206 -20.48 4.17 -23.87
CA PHE A 206 -19.42 4.20 -24.89
C PHE A 206 -18.14 4.83 -24.35
N ASP A 207 -18.24 5.93 -23.62
CA ASP A 207 -17.08 6.59 -23.00
C ASP A 207 -16.34 5.61 -22.06
N LEU A 208 -17.08 4.92 -21.18
CA LEU A 208 -16.55 3.87 -20.30
C LEU A 208 -15.83 2.75 -21.06
N ARG A 209 -16.38 2.28 -22.19
CA ARG A 209 -15.73 1.26 -23.02
C ARG A 209 -14.39 1.76 -23.57
N ASP A 210 -14.36 2.98 -24.06
CA ASP A 210 -13.17 3.56 -24.66
C ASP A 210 -12.09 3.84 -23.59
N TYR A 211 -12.48 4.12 -22.33
CA TYR A 211 -11.57 4.14 -21.18
C TYR A 211 -11.02 2.74 -20.86
N LEU A 212 -11.89 1.72 -20.79
CA LEU A 212 -11.50 0.33 -20.55
C LEU A 212 -10.55 -0.21 -21.64
N ASP A 213 -10.79 0.11 -22.92
CA ASP A 213 -9.87 -0.24 -24.00
C ASP A 213 -8.49 0.44 -23.83
N GLN A 214 -8.44 1.72 -23.43
CA GLN A 214 -7.16 2.40 -23.14
C GLN A 214 -6.43 1.72 -21.96
N ILE A 215 -7.15 1.45 -20.86
CA ILE A 215 -6.63 0.78 -19.68
C ILE A 215 -6.08 -0.62 -20.02
N TYR A 216 -6.81 -1.39 -20.83
CA TYR A 216 -6.37 -2.71 -21.31
C TYR A 216 -4.99 -2.65 -21.97
N TYR A 217 -4.77 -1.65 -22.84
CA TYR A 217 -3.49 -1.48 -23.54
C TYR A 217 -2.39 -1.01 -22.59
N THR A 218 -2.65 -0.04 -21.70
CA THR A 218 -1.65 0.40 -20.72
C THR A 218 -1.21 -0.74 -19.78
N VAL A 219 -2.14 -1.55 -19.27
CA VAL A 219 -1.79 -2.70 -18.40
C VAL A 219 -1.03 -3.79 -19.17
N ARG A 220 -1.34 -4.00 -20.46
CA ARG A 220 -0.67 -5.01 -21.30
C ARG A 220 0.69 -4.58 -21.82
N ASP A 221 0.80 -3.33 -22.28
CA ASP A 221 1.93 -2.85 -23.08
C ASP A 221 2.91 -2.02 -22.23
N ASP A 222 2.40 -1.13 -21.36
CA ASP A 222 3.23 -0.28 -20.49
C ASP A 222 3.64 -1.01 -19.19
N LEU A 223 2.71 -1.75 -18.58
CA LEU A 223 2.97 -2.55 -17.35
C LEU A 223 3.34 -4.01 -17.63
N GLN A 224 3.23 -4.46 -18.88
CA GLN A 224 3.62 -5.79 -19.37
C GLN A 224 2.88 -7.00 -18.74
N PHE A 225 1.66 -6.81 -18.24
CA PHE A 225 0.84 -7.94 -17.78
C PHE A 225 0.33 -8.77 -18.97
N SER A 226 0.76 -10.04 -19.02
CA SER A 226 0.17 -11.06 -19.89
C SER A 226 -1.27 -11.40 -19.50
N TYR A 227 -2.12 -11.61 -20.51
CA TYR A 227 -3.50 -12.10 -20.36
C TYR A 227 -3.69 -13.56 -20.81
N ALA A 228 -2.62 -14.35 -20.92
CA ALA A 228 -2.66 -15.70 -21.52
C ALA A 228 -3.67 -16.66 -20.86
N GLU A 229 -3.90 -16.54 -19.54
CA GLU A 229 -4.89 -17.34 -18.79
C GLU A 229 -6.36 -17.01 -19.14
N ARG A 230 -6.62 -15.93 -19.88
CA ARG A 230 -7.93 -15.61 -20.46
C ARG A 230 -7.91 -15.78 -21.97
N THR A 231 -8.38 -16.94 -22.42
CA THR A 231 -8.43 -17.34 -23.84
C THR A 231 -9.65 -16.82 -24.60
N THR A 232 -10.69 -16.32 -23.92
CA THR A 232 -11.94 -15.83 -24.53
C THR A 232 -12.13 -14.32 -24.36
N TRP A 233 -12.18 -13.60 -25.48
CA TRP A 233 -12.44 -12.16 -25.56
C TRP A 233 -13.57 -11.89 -26.57
N PRO A 234 -14.30 -10.76 -26.46
CA PRO A 234 -14.20 -9.70 -25.45
C PRO A 234 -14.70 -10.12 -24.05
N MET A 235 -14.37 -9.33 -23.02
CA MET A 235 -14.98 -9.43 -21.68
C MET A 235 -16.35 -8.76 -21.67
N GLU A 236 -17.36 -9.36 -21.01
CA GLU A 236 -18.65 -8.68 -20.82
C GLU A 236 -18.57 -7.61 -19.73
N VAL A 237 -19.26 -6.50 -19.96
CA VAL A 237 -19.39 -5.39 -19.02
C VAL A 237 -20.84 -4.97 -18.94
N THR A 238 -21.43 -5.01 -17.75
CA THR A 238 -22.84 -4.65 -17.52
C THR A 238 -22.95 -3.32 -16.79
N VAL A 239 -23.50 -2.31 -17.46
CA VAL A 239 -23.96 -1.06 -16.83
C VAL A 239 -25.36 -1.31 -16.29
N LYS A 240 -25.57 -1.18 -14.97
CA LYS A 240 -26.89 -1.30 -14.33
C LYS A 240 -27.00 -0.39 -13.12
N LYS A 241 -28.22 -0.10 -12.65
CA LYS A 241 -28.40 0.56 -11.35
C LYS A 241 -28.04 -0.42 -10.24
N PHE A 242 -27.19 0.01 -9.32
CA PHE A 242 -26.85 -0.80 -8.13
C PHE A 242 -27.97 -0.69 -7.08
N PRO A 243 -28.16 -1.71 -6.23
CA PRO A 243 -29.20 -1.69 -5.19
C PRO A 243 -28.92 -0.58 -4.16
N ALA A 244 -29.96 -0.16 -3.41
CA ALA A 244 -29.91 1.01 -2.52
C ALA A 244 -28.68 1.03 -1.57
N GLY A 245 -28.30 -0.11 -0.98
CA GLY A 245 -27.12 -0.22 -0.11
C GLY A 245 -25.75 -0.12 -0.82
N LYS A 246 -25.73 -0.06 -2.16
CA LYS A 246 -24.52 0.06 -3.00
C LYS A 246 -24.60 1.23 -3.99
N GLN A 247 -25.54 2.15 -3.80
CA GLN A 247 -25.79 3.28 -4.71
C GLN A 247 -24.60 4.23 -4.92
N ASN A 248 -23.66 4.27 -3.97
CA ASN A 248 -22.45 5.10 -4.01
C ASN A 248 -21.22 4.36 -4.59
N VAL A 249 -21.35 3.09 -4.98
CA VAL A 249 -20.22 2.32 -5.53
C VAL A 249 -20.23 2.41 -7.05
N PHE A 250 -19.08 2.67 -7.64
CA PHE A 250 -18.91 2.97 -9.07
C PHE A 250 -18.92 1.73 -9.97
N GLY A 251 -18.31 0.63 -9.52
CA GLY A 251 -18.25 -0.62 -10.27
C GLY A 251 -17.46 -1.71 -9.53
N TYR A 252 -17.42 -2.90 -10.12
CA TYR A 252 -16.71 -4.08 -9.64
C TYR A 252 -16.19 -4.92 -10.81
N PHE A 253 -15.01 -5.51 -10.64
CA PHE A 253 -14.62 -6.75 -11.29
C PHE A 253 -15.10 -7.94 -10.45
N VAL A 254 -15.56 -8.98 -11.13
CA VAL A 254 -16.17 -10.16 -10.50
C VAL A 254 -15.68 -11.45 -11.17
N MET A 255 -15.02 -12.27 -10.34
CA MET A 255 -14.41 -13.55 -10.71
C MET A 255 -15.44 -14.67 -10.74
N SER A 256 -15.60 -15.32 -11.90
CA SER A 256 -16.34 -16.57 -11.97
C SER A 256 -15.53 -17.71 -11.35
N SER A 257 -16.20 -18.60 -10.61
CA SER A 257 -15.56 -19.77 -9.98
C SER A 257 -15.06 -20.83 -10.97
N TRP A 258 -15.40 -20.72 -12.26
CA TRP A 258 -15.16 -21.75 -13.28
C TRP A 258 -13.93 -21.47 -14.16
N SER A 259 -13.76 -20.22 -14.60
CA SER A 259 -12.62 -19.77 -15.42
C SER A 259 -12.62 -18.25 -15.53
N HIS A 260 -11.43 -17.65 -15.66
CA HIS A 260 -11.24 -16.23 -16.00
C HIS A 260 -11.98 -15.79 -17.27
N ASN A 261 -12.33 -16.72 -18.17
CA ASN A 261 -13.15 -16.47 -19.37
C ASN A 261 -14.58 -16.01 -19.05
N TYR A 262 -15.14 -16.46 -17.94
CA TYR A 262 -16.52 -16.14 -17.51
C TYR A 262 -16.59 -14.99 -16.51
N SER A 263 -15.45 -14.50 -16.01
CA SER A 263 -15.38 -13.26 -15.23
C SER A 263 -15.81 -12.05 -16.07
N ASN A 264 -16.43 -11.06 -15.42
CA ASN A 264 -16.98 -9.86 -16.05
C ASN A 264 -16.75 -8.61 -15.17
N MET A 265 -17.15 -7.45 -15.67
CA MET A 265 -17.24 -6.23 -14.86
C MET A 265 -18.68 -5.73 -14.80
N GLU A 266 -19.04 -5.01 -13.73
CA GLU A 266 -20.32 -4.31 -13.60
C GLU A 266 -20.08 -2.87 -13.14
N PHE A 267 -20.82 -1.91 -13.70
CA PHE A 267 -20.70 -0.49 -13.37
C PHE A 267 -22.06 0.14 -13.06
N ASN A 268 -22.06 1.06 -12.10
CA ASN A 268 -23.26 1.71 -11.61
C ASN A 268 -23.70 2.83 -12.57
N ALA A 269 -24.81 2.59 -13.26
CA ALA A 269 -25.38 3.51 -14.24
C ALA A 269 -25.60 4.93 -13.69
N SER A 270 -25.96 5.05 -12.41
CA SER A 270 -26.22 6.33 -11.74
C SER A 270 -24.98 7.20 -11.51
N LEU A 271 -23.77 6.65 -11.65
CA LEU A 271 -22.49 7.32 -11.35
C LEU A 271 -21.59 7.54 -12.57
N LEU A 272 -22.02 7.13 -13.77
CA LEU A 272 -21.22 7.24 -15.00
C LEU A 272 -20.87 8.69 -15.41
N THR A 273 -21.59 9.69 -14.89
CA THR A 273 -21.31 11.12 -15.14
C THR A 273 -20.09 11.64 -14.37
N SER A 274 -19.62 10.95 -13.34
CA SER A 274 -18.42 11.30 -12.57
C SER A 274 -17.17 10.82 -13.30
N THR A 275 -16.82 11.49 -14.40
CA THR A 275 -15.84 11.00 -15.40
C THR A 275 -14.46 10.64 -14.83
N THR A 276 -13.93 11.38 -13.84
CA THR A 276 -12.66 11.03 -13.20
C THR A 276 -12.77 9.73 -12.42
N GLU A 277 -13.80 9.60 -11.59
CA GLU A 277 -13.90 8.51 -10.63
C GLU A 277 -14.34 7.21 -11.30
N ILE A 278 -15.14 7.29 -12.38
CA ILE A 278 -15.46 6.10 -13.19
C ILE A 278 -14.23 5.59 -13.97
N LYS A 279 -13.31 6.47 -14.39
CA LYS A 279 -12.03 6.08 -14.98
C LYS A 279 -11.08 5.45 -13.96
N ALA A 280 -10.92 6.10 -12.80
CA ALA A 280 -10.15 5.57 -11.68
C ALA A 280 -10.66 4.17 -11.30
N THR A 281 -11.97 4.02 -11.06
CA THR A 281 -12.62 2.73 -10.77
C THR A 281 -12.41 1.72 -11.90
N ALA A 282 -12.58 2.11 -13.17
CA ALA A 282 -12.35 1.21 -14.29
C ALA A 282 -10.92 0.69 -14.34
N GLY A 283 -9.94 1.52 -13.99
CA GLY A 283 -8.53 1.13 -13.84
C GLY A 283 -8.32 0.18 -12.66
N HIS A 284 -8.79 0.56 -11.48
CA HIS A 284 -8.72 -0.19 -10.24
C HIS A 284 -9.26 -1.63 -10.43
N GLU A 285 -10.48 -1.75 -10.96
CA GLU A 285 -11.16 -3.03 -11.15
C GLU A 285 -10.56 -3.84 -12.32
N PHE A 286 -10.09 -3.20 -13.38
CA PHE A 286 -9.39 -3.93 -14.45
C PHE A 286 -8.00 -4.41 -14.01
N LEU A 287 -7.31 -3.71 -13.10
CA LEU A 287 -6.06 -4.22 -12.54
C LEU A 287 -6.33 -5.42 -11.62
N HIS A 288 -7.42 -5.42 -10.84
CA HIS A 288 -7.88 -6.62 -10.11
C HIS A 288 -8.10 -7.81 -11.06
N PHE A 289 -8.69 -7.59 -12.23
CA PHE A 289 -8.73 -8.63 -13.28
C PHE A 289 -7.32 -9.09 -13.70
N ALA A 290 -6.43 -8.16 -14.09
CA ALA A 290 -5.11 -8.51 -14.60
C ALA A 290 -4.28 -9.30 -13.58
N LYS A 291 -4.30 -8.90 -12.30
CA LYS A 291 -3.65 -9.59 -11.18
C LYS A 291 -4.26 -10.97 -10.91
N SER A 292 -5.58 -11.14 -11.08
CA SER A 292 -6.24 -12.43 -10.88
C SER A 292 -5.70 -13.55 -11.78
N LEU A 293 -5.06 -13.21 -12.91
CA LEU A 293 -4.40 -14.16 -13.82
C LEU A 293 -3.03 -14.66 -13.31
N TYR A 294 -2.53 -14.09 -12.22
CA TYR A 294 -1.27 -14.45 -11.54
C TYR A 294 -1.53 -15.01 -10.13
N GLY A 295 -2.77 -14.92 -9.65
CA GLY A 295 -3.16 -15.34 -8.31
C GLY A 295 -2.97 -16.84 -8.06
N THR A 296 -2.60 -17.19 -6.83
CA THR A 296 -2.35 -18.60 -6.45
C THR A 296 -3.59 -19.31 -5.90
N MET A 297 -4.65 -18.56 -5.60
CA MET A 297 -5.87 -19.02 -4.95
C MET A 297 -7.05 -19.08 -5.94
N SER A 298 -7.85 -20.13 -5.85
CA SER A 298 -9.14 -20.19 -6.55
C SER A 298 -10.19 -19.35 -5.82
N THR A 299 -11.25 -18.96 -6.53
CA THR A 299 -12.41 -18.25 -5.97
C THR A 299 -12.96 -18.90 -4.69
N VAL A 300 -13.00 -20.24 -4.65
CA VAL A 300 -13.46 -20.99 -3.46
C VAL A 300 -12.49 -20.87 -2.30
N ALA A 301 -11.17 -20.82 -2.55
CA ALA A 301 -10.17 -20.62 -1.51
C ALA A 301 -10.20 -19.20 -0.95
N MET A 302 -10.38 -18.18 -1.80
CA MET A 302 -10.48 -16.77 -1.41
C MET A 302 -11.67 -16.47 -0.45
N LEU A 303 -12.71 -17.30 -0.46
CA LEU A 303 -13.86 -17.19 0.45
C LEU A 303 -13.61 -17.75 1.87
N VAL A 304 -12.63 -18.64 2.03
CA VAL A 304 -12.40 -19.39 3.30
C VAL A 304 -10.99 -19.22 3.85
N SER A 305 -10.16 -18.42 3.21
CA SER A 305 -8.77 -18.17 3.61
C SER A 305 -8.38 -16.75 3.25
N ASN A 306 -7.61 -16.10 4.12
CA ASN A 306 -7.04 -14.79 3.82
C ASN A 306 -5.94 -14.93 2.77
N ASP A 307 -6.05 -14.18 1.67
CA ASP A 307 -4.98 -14.06 0.70
C ASP A 307 -3.85 -13.20 1.30
N PRO A 308 -2.61 -13.72 1.46
CA PRO A 308 -1.50 -12.97 2.03
C PRO A 308 -1.04 -11.80 1.14
N PHE A 309 -1.44 -11.76 -0.14
CA PHE A 309 -1.10 -10.71 -1.09
C PHE A 309 -2.17 -9.61 -1.19
N TYR A 310 -3.31 -9.71 -0.51
CA TYR A 310 -4.45 -8.80 -0.69
C TYR A 310 -4.11 -7.31 -0.50
N TRP A 311 -3.26 -6.94 0.47
CA TRP A 311 -2.88 -5.52 0.63
C TRP A 311 -2.04 -5.01 -0.55
N LEU A 312 -1.22 -5.87 -1.18
CA LEU A 312 -0.46 -5.53 -2.38
C LEU A 312 -1.39 -5.40 -3.60
N ASP A 313 -2.43 -6.23 -3.67
CA ASP A 313 -3.48 -6.09 -4.66
C ASP A 313 -4.20 -4.74 -4.53
N GLU A 314 -4.72 -4.39 -3.36
CA GLU A 314 -5.37 -3.08 -3.17
C GLU A 314 -4.40 -1.91 -3.36
N ALA A 315 -3.18 -1.98 -2.82
CA ALA A 315 -2.18 -0.93 -2.98
C ALA A 315 -1.80 -0.66 -4.45
N SER A 316 -1.72 -1.71 -5.26
CA SER A 316 -1.44 -1.59 -6.70
C SER A 316 -2.64 -1.11 -7.50
N SER A 317 -3.86 -1.55 -7.18
CA SER A 317 -5.08 -1.03 -7.81
C SER A 317 -5.25 0.47 -7.54
N VAL A 318 -5.11 0.90 -6.27
CA VAL A 318 -5.21 2.31 -5.86
C VAL A 318 -4.12 3.19 -6.46
N TRP A 319 -2.87 2.69 -6.59
CA TRP A 319 -1.83 3.41 -7.32
C TRP A 319 -2.21 3.65 -8.80
N PHE A 320 -2.79 2.64 -9.44
CA PHE A 320 -3.11 2.69 -10.87
C PHE A 320 -4.27 3.65 -11.21
N GLU A 321 -5.07 4.08 -10.23
CA GLU A 321 -6.15 5.05 -10.41
C GLU A 321 -5.68 6.40 -10.98
N GLU A 322 -4.47 6.87 -10.63
CA GLU A 322 -3.88 8.09 -11.21
C GLU A 322 -3.60 7.94 -12.71
N ILE A 323 -3.09 6.77 -13.12
CA ILE A 323 -2.81 6.46 -14.52
C ILE A 323 -4.13 6.32 -15.30
N ALA A 324 -5.10 5.60 -14.73
CA ALA A 324 -6.39 5.34 -15.37
C ALA A 324 -7.27 6.59 -15.49
N SER A 325 -7.30 7.45 -14.48
CA SER A 325 -7.99 8.75 -14.53
C SER A 325 -7.40 9.69 -15.59
N GLY A 326 -6.09 9.56 -15.86
CA GLY A 326 -5.33 10.43 -16.76
C GLY A 326 -5.10 11.83 -16.17
N GLN A 327 -5.18 11.98 -14.85
CA GLN A 327 -4.98 13.24 -14.13
C GLN A 327 -3.66 13.20 -13.36
N PRO A 328 -2.60 13.92 -13.80
CA PRO A 328 -1.34 13.97 -13.06
C PRO A 328 -1.53 14.54 -11.65
N GLY A 329 -1.01 13.85 -10.63
CA GLY A 329 -1.20 14.25 -9.23
C GLY A 329 -2.59 13.91 -8.67
N TYR A 330 -3.36 13.04 -9.33
CA TYR A 330 -4.61 12.51 -8.77
C TYR A 330 -4.33 11.83 -7.42
N ASN A 331 -5.19 12.11 -6.45
CA ASN A 331 -5.14 11.50 -5.12
C ASN A 331 -6.39 10.61 -4.96
N PRO A 332 -6.24 9.28 -5.00
CA PRO A 332 -7.34 8.33 -4.83
C PRO A 332 -8.23 8.61 -3.62
N LEU A 333 -9.55 8.64 -3.82
CA LEU A 333 -10.51 8.88 -2.73
C LEU A 333 -10.44 7.79 -1.65
N THR A 334 -10.13 6.56 -2.04
CA THR A 334 -9.91 5.38 -1.18
C THR A 334 -8.75 5.55 -0.19
N ARG A 335 -7.83 6.50 -0.40
CA ARG A 335 -6.75 6.81 0.56
C ARG A 335 -7.20 7.66 1.75
N GLN A 336 -8.36 8.30 1.69
CA GLN A 336 -8.79 9.25 2.72
C GLN A 336 -9.00 8.55 4.07
N GLY A 337 -8.25 8.98 5.10
CA GLY A 337 -8.24 8.33 6.41
C GLY A 337 -7.17 7.25 6.60
N HIS A 338 -6.54 6.78 5.51
CA HIS A 338 -5.53 5.72 5.51
C HIS A 338 -4.09 6.26 5.36
N HIS A 339 -3.91 7.58 5.53
CA HIS A 339 -2.62 8.26 5.34
C HIS A 339 -1.50 7.79 6.27
N LEU A 340 -1.84 7.23 7.44
CA LEU A 340 -0.87 6.79 8.46
C LEU A 340 -0.61 5.28 8.48
N GLU A 341 -1.31 4.50 7.66
CA GLU A 341 -1.10 3.04 7.53
C GLU A 341 0.38 2.67 7.30
N PRO A 342 1.19 3.40 6.50
CA PRO A 342 2.61 3.08 6.32
C PRO A 342 3.48 3.07 7.58
N LEU A 343 2.94 3.47 8.74
CA LEU A 343 3.62 3.45 10.04
C LEU A 343 3.23 2.27 10.93
N VAL A 344 2.17 1.54 10.60
CA VAL A 344 1.61 0.46 11.45
C VAL A 344 2.50 -0.78 11.49
N GLY A 345 3.21 -1.06 10.39
CA GLY A 345 4.05 -2.24 10.21
C GLY A 345 3.48 -3.21 9.18
N VAL A 346 4.34 -3.79 8.33
CA VAL A 346 3.93 -4.50 7.11
C VAL A 346 3.08 -5.75 7.36
N TYR A 347 3.38 -6.50 8.42
CA TYR A 347 2.58 -7.68 8.78
C TYR A 347 1.37 -7.32 9.65
N LYS A 348 1.52 -6.32 10.52
CA LYS A 348 0.46 -5.93 11.47
C LYS A 348 -0.68 -5.16 10.82
N GLY A 349 -0.38 -4.22 9.94
CA GLY A 349 -1.41 -3.48 9.20
C GLY A 349 -2.23 -4.44 8.33
N ALA A 350 -1.55 -5.36 7.64
CA ALA A 350 -2.19 -6.43 6.89
C ALA A 350 -3.06 -7.36 7.75
N GLU A 351 -2.61 -7.72 8.96
CA GLU A 351 -3.40 -8.52 9.91
C GLU A 351 -4.64 -7.76 10.44
N GLN A 352 -4.49 -6.47 10.74
CA GLN A 352 -5.56 -5.62 11.30
C GLN A 352 -6.65 -5.31 10.27
N ASN A 353 -6.25 -4.77 9.12
CA ASN A 353 -7.13 -4.60 7.96
C ASN A 353 -6.28 -4.47 6.68
N SER A 354 -6.10 -5.59 5.99
CA SER A 354 -5.37 -5.70 4.72
C SER A 354 -5.88 -4.76 3.61
N GLU A 355 -7.17 -4.42 3.59
CA GLU A 355 -7.76 -3.48 2.62
C GLU A 355 -7.25 -2.06 2.88
N HIS A 356 -7.52 -1.55 4.09
CA HIS A 356 -7.14 -0.21 4.54
C HIS A 356 -5.62 -0.02 4.48
N TYR A 357 -4.87 -1.03 4.93
CA TYR A 357 -3.41 -1.04 4.85
C TYR A 357 -2.94 -0.94 3.39
N GLY A 358 -3.56 -1.68 2.48
CA GLY A 358 -3.32 -1.56 1.04
C GLY A 358 -3.59 -0.15 0.51
N TYR A 359 -4.74 0.45 0.86
CA TYR A 359 -5.09 1.81 0.46
C TYR A 359 -4.01 2.82 0.86
N GLY A 360 -3.54 2.80 2.11
CA GLY A 360 -2.44 3.68 2.54
C GLY A 360 -1.10 3.34 1.86
N MET A 361 -0.78 2.05 1.72
CA MET A 361 0.45 1.55 1.11
C MET A 361 0.54 1.70 -0.41
N SER A 362 -0.53 2.13 -1.08
CA SER A 362 -0.45 2.63 -2.47
C SER A 362 0.61 3.74 -2.65
N ALA A 363 0.93 4.50 -1.59
CA ALA A 363 2.04 5.45 -1.58
C ALA A 363 3.41 4.76 -1.69
N PHE A 364 3.60 3.62 -1.01
CA PHE A 364 4.82 2.83 -1.12
C PHE A 364 4.95 2.22 -2.52
N ILE A 365 3.86 1.70 -3.09
CA ILE A 365 3.84 1.17 -4.46
C ILE A 365 4.19 2.27 -5.48
N LYS A 366 3.60 3.46 -5.35
CA LYS A 366 3.94 4.63 -6.18
C LYS A 366 5.42 4.99 -6.10
N TYR A 367 5.99 5.04 -4.89
CA TYR A 367 7.41 5.27 -4.66
C TYR A 367 8.30 4.18 -5.29
N LEU A 368 7.94 2.91 -5.09
CA LEU A 368 8.71 1.76 -5.58
C LEU A 368 8.79 1.77 -7.11
N ILE A 369 7.69 2.05 -7.80
CA ILE A 369 7.64 2.10 -9.27
C ILE A 369 8.39 3.34 -9.78
N ASN A 370 8.16 4.52 -9.18
CA ASN A 370 8.85 5.76 -9.57
C ASN A 370 10.38 5.72 -9.36
N THR A 371 10.87 4.86 -8.46
CA THR A 371 12.31 4.68 -8.19
C THR A 371 12.94 3.51 -8.95
N ASN A 372 12.14 2.72 -9.68
CA ASN A 372 12.58 1.59 -10.49
C ASN A 372 12.07 1.74 -11.94
N ASP A 373 11.11 0.93 -12.36
CA ASP A 373 10.51 0.99 -13.69
C ASP A 373 9.05 0.51 -13.69
N ASN A 374 8.30 0.81 -14.75
CA ASN A 374 6.87 0.45 -14.88
C ASN A 374 6.59 -1.07 -14.84
N THR A 375 7.61 -1.92 -14.99
CA THR A 375 7.47 -3.39 -14.93
C THR A 375 7.69 -3.95 -13.52
N SER A 376 8.01 -3.10 -12.52
CA SER A 376 8.14 -3.49 -11.11
C SER A 376 6.96 -4.31 -10.58
N LEU A 377 5.71 -3.94 -10.93
CA LEU A 377 4.54 -4.72 -10.53
C LEU A 377 4.53 -6.12 -11.16
N VAL A 378 4.65 -6.23 -12.48
CA VAL A 378 4.54 -7.55 -13.13
C VAL A 378 5.69 -8.48 -12.73
N LYS A 379 6.89 -7.95 -12.40
CA LYS A 379 7.97 -8.73 -11.78
C LYS A 379 7.54 -9.38 -10.46
N MET A 380 6.85 -8.64 -9.58
CA MET A 380 6.28 -9.20 -8.35
C MET A 380 5.21 -10.25 -8.63
N TYR A 381 4.26 -9.98 -9.54
CA TYR A 381 3.18 -10.93 -9.86
C TYR A 381 3.67 -12.20 -10.57
N ASN A 382 4.74 -12.14 -11.36
CA ASN A 382 5.41 -13.33 -11.89
C ASN A 382 5.90 -14.25 -10.76
N LEU A 383 6.60 -13.70 -9.74
CA LEU A 383 7.07 -14.47 -8.58
C LEU A 383 5.91 -15.12 -7.80
N ILE A 384 4.78 -14.40 -7.66
CA ILE A 384 3.56 -14.90 -7.01
C ILE A 384 2.97 -16.08 -7.80
N ARG A 385 2.76 -15.92 -9.11
CA ARG A 385 2.27 -16.98 -10.01
C ARG A 385 3.15 -18.22 -9.97
N ASP A 386 4.47 -18.00 -10.00
CA ASP A 386 5.48 -19.06 -10.01
C ASP A 386 5.70 -19.69 -8.62
N LYS A 387 4.98 -19.19 -7.59
CA LYS A 387 5.00 -19.65 -6.19
C LYS A 387 6.37 -19.62 -5.54
N SER A 388 7.24 -18.70 -5.97
CA SER A 388 8.58 -18.50 -5.41
C SER A 388 8.59 -17.60 -4.18
N VAL A 389 7.45 -17.00 -3.84
CA VAL A 389 7.23 -16.10 -2.71
C VAL A 389 5.93 -16.43 -1.99
N SER A 390 5.90 -16.18 -0.68
CA SER A 390 4.77 -16.48 0.22
C SER A 390 4.02 -15.24 0.69
N ASN A 391 4.62 -14.06 0.56
CA ASN A 391 4.06 -12.79 1.01
C ASN A 391 4.60 -11.59 0.20
N PRO A 392 3.95 -10.42 0.25
CA PRO A 392 4.39 -9.22 -0.47
C PRO A 392 5.82 -8.73 -0.18
N VAL A 393 6.36 -8.92 1.03
CA VAL A 393 7.74 -8.48 1.34
C VAL A 393 8.74 -9.31 0.54
N GLU A 394 8.56 -10.62 0.47
CA GLU A 394 9.37 -11.50 -0.39
C GLU A 394 9.22 -11.14 -1.87
N ALA A 395 8.01 -10.83 -2.32
CA ALA A 395 7.75 -10.39 -3.69
C ALA A 395 8.53 -9.10 -4.02
N ILE A 396 8.47 -8.08 -3.16
CA ILE A 396 9.22 -6.82 -3.30
C ILE A 396 10.73 -7.09 -3.29
N ASN A 397 11.23 -7.83 -2.29
CA ASN A 397 12.66 -8.05 -2.07
C ASN A 397 13.34 -8.90 -3.15
N GLN A 398 12.61 -9.81 -3.80
CA GLN A 398 13.16 -10.65 -4.89
C GLN A 398 13.03 -10.02 -6.28
N SER A 399 12.13 -9.04 -6.47
CA SER A 399 11.89 -8.39 -7.77
C SER A 399 12.72 -7.12 -8.01
N HIS A 400 13.39 -6.59 -6.97
CA HIS A 400 14.13 -5.33 -7.00
C HIS A 400 15.57 -5.48 -6.51
N ALA A 401 16.44 -4.54 -6.92
CA ALA A 401 17.85 -4.53 -6.51
C ALA A 401 18.08 -3.99 -5.09
N LYS A 402 17.07 -3.35 -4.49
CA LYS A 402 17.04 -2.93 -3.09
C LYS A 402 15.85 -3.55 -2.39
N SER A 403 16.05 -3.98 -1.15
CA SER A 403 14.98 -4.54 -0.33
C SER A 403 14.07 -3.45 0.24
N PHE A 404 12.88 -3.85 0.70
CA PHE A 404 11.92 -3.00 1.39
C PHE A 404 12.58 -2.34 2.63
N GLU A 405 13.31 -3.12 3.42
CA GLU A 405 14.11 -2.66 4.57
C GLU A 405 15.09 -1.53 4.22
N GLU A 406 15.72 -1.59 3.04
CA GLU A 406 16.67 -0.58 2.57
C GLU A 406 15.99 0.71 2.09
N VAL A 407 14.83 0.61 1.43
CA VAL A 407 14.16 1.78 0.86
C VAL A 407 13.17 2.45 1.82
N TYR A 408 12.65 1.74 2.82
CA TYR A 408 11.58 2.21 3.71
C TYR A 408 11.83 3.60 4.36
N PRO A 409 13.03 3.93 4.88
CA PRO A 409 13.28 5.27 5.44
C PRO A 409 13.24 6.39 4.38
N SER A 410 13.67 6.10 3.15
CA SER A 410 13.67 7.08 2.06
C SER A 410 12.26 7.28 1.49
N PHE A 411 11.47 6.19 1.42
CA PHE A 411 10.04 6.25 1.15
C PHE A 411 9.31 7.16 2.16
N LEU A 412 9.50 6.95 3.48
CA LEU A 412 8.86 7.78 4.50
C LEU A 412 9.27 9.26 4.40
N GLN A 413 10.53 9.54 4.08
CA GLN A 413 11.03 10.90 3.87
C GLN A 413 10.29 11.58 2.69
N ASP A 414 10.20 10.91 1.54
CA ASP A 414 9.53 11.47 0.36
C ASP A 414 8.00 11.54 0.52
N TYR A 415 7.42 10.60 1.27
CA TYR A 415 5.99 10.58 1.60
C TYR A 415 5.57 11.78 2.45
N PHE A 416 6.26 12.01 3.57
CA PHE A 416 5.96 13.14 4.46
C PHE A 416 6.39 14.50 3.90
N SER A 417 7.27 14.50 2.91
CA SER A 417 7.60 15.69 2.11
C SER A 417 6.56 15.99 1.00
N GLY A 418 5.47 15.22 0.91
CA GLY A 418 4.41 15.41 -0.09
C GLY A 418 4.83 15.10 -1.54
N LYS A 419 5.96 14.40 -1.77
CA LYS A 419 6.50 14.14 -3.12
C LYS A 419 5.83 12.97 -3.83
N ILE A 420 5.14 12.10 -3.09
CA ILE A 420 4.46 10.91 -3.62
C ILE A 420 2.99 11.23 -3.94
N TYR A 421 2.28 11.76 -2.94
CA TYR A 421 0.91 12.26 -3.06
C TYR A 421 0.82 13.58 -2.31
N SER A 422 0.02 14.51 -2.82
CA SER A 422 -0.21 15.82 -2.21
C SER A 422 -1.34 15.82 -1.17
N ASP A 423 -2.01 14.68 -0.99
CA ASP A 423 -3.10 14.51 -0.02
C ASP A 423 -2.61 14.47 1.44
N PHE A 424 -1.35 14.08 1.67
CA PHE A 424 -0.78 13.93 3.00
C PHE A 424 -0.72 15.27 3.76
N GLN A 425 -1.55 15.38 4.79
CA GLN A 425 -1.55 16.55 5.68
C GLN A 425 -0.50 16.37 6.78
N SER A 426 0.46 17.29 6.87
CA SER A 426 1.48 17.28 7.92
C SER A 426 0.91 17.39 9.34
N SER A 427 -0.27 18.00 9.48
CA SER A 427 -1.06 18.04 10.72
C SER A 427 -1.39 16.63 11.26
N SER A 428 -1.48 15.61 10.40
CA SER A 428 -1.69 14.21 10.80
C SER A 428 -0.55 13.65 11.63
N LEU A 429 0.71 14.08 11.38
CA LEU A 429 1.85 13.69 12.23
C LEU A 429 1.81 14.42 13.58
N LEU A 430 1.39 15.68 13.58
CA LEU A 430 1.26 16.49 14.80
C LEU A 430 0.15 15.98 15.73
N SER A 431 -0.96 15.48 15.20
CA SER A 431 -2.10 14.97 15.98
C SER A 431 -1.92 13.52 16.43
N ASN A 432 -1.13 12.71 15.71
CA ASN A 432 -0.92 11.28 15.99
C ASN A 432 0.50 10.96 16.50
N SER A 433 1.13 11.88 17.23
CA SER A 433 2.41 11.61 17.90
C SER A 433 2.25 10.50 18.95
N THR A 434 3.04 9.43 18.84
CA THR A 434 3.13 8.31 19.80
C THR A 434 3.38 8.79 21.22
N GLU A 435 4.26 9.79 21.38
CA GLU A 435 4.59 10.42 22.66
C GLU A 435 4.92 11.91 22.45
N THR A 436 4.73 12.73 23.48
CA THR A 436 5.16 14.13 23.51
C THR A 436 6.11 14.39 24.68
N PHE A 437 7.21 15.10 24.41
CA PHE A 437 8.06 15.70 25.43
C PHE A 437 7.90 17.23 25.36
N ASN A 438 7.36 17.85 26.40
CA ASN A 438 7.25 19.30 26.47
C ASN A 438 8.24 19.80 27.53
N ILE A 439 9.18 20.65 27.11
CA ILE A 439 10.19 21.27 27.96
C ILE A 439 9.54 22.50 28.59
N GLN A 440 9.09 22.38 29.85
CA GLN A 440 8.30 23.39 30.58
C GLN A 440 9.09 24.06 31.72
N ALA A 441 10.08 23.37 32.28
CA ALA A 441 10.96 23.84 33.34
C ALA A 441 12.46 23.63 32.99
N ASP A 442 13.34 24.19 33.82
CA ASP A 442 14.79 23.93 33.78
C ASP A 442 15.14 22.48 34.14
N THR A 443 14.29 21.79 34.89
CA THR A 443 14.45 20.37 35.25
C THR A 443 14.18 19.41 34.11
N ASP A 444 13.55 19.85 33.01
CA ASP A 444 13.18 19.00 31.86
C ASP A 444 14.39 18.76 30.94
N THR A 445 15.44 18.16 31.50
CA THR A 445 16.75 18.01 30.84
C THR A 445 16.90 16.71 30.06
N LEU A 446 16.14 15.66 30.39
CA LEU A 446 16.20 14.36 29.73
C LEU A 446 14.83 13.66 29.69
N LYS A 447 14.48 13.12 28.53
CA LYS A 447 13.36 12.19 28.33
C LYS A 447 13.83 10.97 27.53
N THR A 448 14.02 9.85 28.21
CA THR A 448 14.23 8.54 27.59
C THR A 448 12.88 7.86 27.33
N ILE A 449 12.70 7.31 26.13
CA ILE A 449 11.49 6.60 25.71
C ILE A 449 11.92 5.26 25.10
N ILE A 450 11.40 4.16 25.64
CA ILE A 450 11.66 2.81 25.13
C ILE A 450 10.33 2.23 24.65
N LYS A 451 10.25 1.88 23.36
CA LYS A 451 9.03 1.35 22.73
C LYS A 451 9.34 0.11 21.92
N ASP A 452 8.31 -0.70 21.77
CA ASP A 452 8.26 -1.80 20.81
C ASP A 452 7.86 -1.24 19.43
N TYR A 453 8.52 -1.70 18.37
CA TYR A 453 8.29 -1.36 16.98
C TYR A 453 8.01 -2.63 16.21
N GLU A 454 6.98 -2.63 15.38
CA GLU A 454 6.62 -3.77 14.56
C GLU A 454 7.53 -3.83 13.31
N ALA A 455 7.50 -4.94 12.58
CA ALA A 455 8.26 -5.08 11.34
C ALA A 455 7.88 -4.00 10.31
N LEU A 456 8.85 -3.28 9.76
CA LEU A 456 8.64 -2.16 8.81
C LEU A 456 7.56 -1.15 9.27
N SER A 457 7.65 -0.72 10.54
CA SER A 457 6.76 0.26 11.17
C SER A 457 7.51 1.55 11.52
N ALA A 458 6.81 2.59 11.96
CA ALA A 458 7.46 3.78 12.51
C ALA A 458 6.69 4.39 13.69
N GLN A 459 7.42 5.05 14.60
CA GLN A 459 6.85 5.81 15.71
C GLN A 459 7.13 7.30 15.50
N ILE A 460 6.21 8.17 15.96
CA ILE A 460 6.32 9.62 15.84
C ILE A 460 6.48 10.21 17.24
N PHE A 461 7.57 10.92 17.49
CA PHE A 461 7.79 11.65 18.73
C PHE A 461 7.70 13.15 18.47
N ARG A 462 7.10 13.88 19.41
CA ARG A 462 6.92 15.33 19.31
C ARG A 462 7.59 16.04 20.48
N VAL A 463 8.43 17.03 20.20
CA VAL A 463 9.06 17.89 21.21
C VAL A 463 8.47 19.29 21.11
N GLU A 464 8.06 19.82 22.25
CA GLU A 464 7.47 21.15 22.40
C GLU A 464 8.28 21.99 23.40
N PHE A 465 8.37 23.29 23.16
CA PHE A 465 9.21 24.21 23.93
C PHE A 465 8.31 25.25 24.61
N SER A 466 8.14 25.15 25.93
CA SER A 466 7.33 26.10 26.72
C SER A 466 8.17 26.89 27.73
N TYR A 467 9.34 26.37 28.13
CA TYR A 467 10.16 26.94 29.19
C TYR A 467 10.73 28.33 28.81
N ALA A 468 10.38 29.35 29.60
CA ALA A 468 10.78 30.73 29.34
C ALA A 468 12.29 30.99 29.49
N GLY A 469 13.02 30.14 30.20
CA GLY A 469 14.48 30.23 30.39
C GLY A 469 15.32 29.51 29.33
N LEU A 470 14.74 29.16 28.17
CA LEU A 470 15.51 28.67 27.02
C LEU A 470 16.34 29.82 26.41
N THR A 471 17.61 29.53 26.13
CA THR A 471 18.55 30.47 25.50
C THR A 471 18.84 30.08 24.05
N LYS A 472 19.43 31.01 23.28
CA LYS A 472 19.89 30.72 21.91
C LYS A 472 21.06 29.72 21.86
N ASP A 473 21.77 29.58 22.98
CA ASP A 473 22.89 28.66 23.15
C ASP A 473 22.41 27.32 23.76
N ASP A 474 21.10 27.13 23.95
CA ASP A 474 20.52 25.84 24.31
C ASP A 474 20.23 25.02 23.04
N ALA A 475 20.44 23.71 23.13
CA ALA A 475 20.20 22.76 22.05
C ALA A 475 19.42 21.53 22.53
N LEU A 476 18.79 20.82 21.61
CA LEU A 476 18.15 19.53 21.82
C LEU A 476 19.00 18.45 21.13
N SER A 477 19.66 17.61 21.90
CA SER A 477 20.21 16.34 21.42
C SER A 477 19.09 15.31 21.35
N ILE A 478 18.98 14.64 20.21
CA ILE A 478 18.01 13.58 19.93
C ILE A 478 18.81 12.32 19.65
N TYR A 479 18.92 11.41 20.62
CA TYR A 479 19.60 10.13 20.44
C TYR A 479 18.60 9.00 20.14
N SER A 480 19.01 7.98 19.39
CA SER A 480 18.26 6.73 19.29
C SER A 480 19.14 5.51 19.06
N SER A 481 18.67 4.37 19.57
CA SER A 481 19.24 3.05 19.30
C SER A 481 18.63 2.39 18.05
N GLY A 482 19.43 1.65 17.30
CA GLY A 482 18.98 0.78 16.21
C GLY A 482 19.62 1.15 14.86
N LEU A 483 19.37 0.33 13.85
CA LEU A 483 20.07 0.42 12.55
C LEU A 483 19.40 1.34 11.52
N SER A 484 18.25 1.92 11.88
CA SER A 484 17.40 2.71 11.00
C SER A 484 17.44 4.19 11.36
N PRO A 485 17.60 5.11 10.40
CA PRO A 485 17.76 6.53 10.66
C PRO A 485 16.45 7.15 11.15
N MET A 486 16.54 8.00 12.19
CA MET A 486 15.50 8.97 12.51
C MET A 486 15.37 9.99 11.39
N LEU A 487 14.15 10.39 11.05
CA LEU A 487 13.85 11.52 10.18
C LEU A 487 13.37 12.68 11.07
N ILE A 488 14.03 13.83 10.96
CA ILE A 488 13.81 14.98 11.85
C ILE A 488 13.16 16.11 11.05
N TYR A 489 12.09 16.67 11.61
CA TYR A 489 11.34 17.78 11.01
C TYR A 489 11.09 18.88 12.04
N GLN A 490 11.11 20.13 11.59
CA GLN A 490 10.48 21.24 12.28
C GLN A 490 9.04 21.38 11.80
N ALA A 491 8.09 21.58 12.71
CA ALA A 491 6.71 21.87 12.39
C ALA A 491 6.29 23.21 13.02
N ASP A 492 5.77 24.12 12.21
CA ASP A 492 5.29 25.43 12.64
C ASP A 492 4.08 25.89 11.80
N ILE A 493 3.67 27.16 11.92
CA ILE A 493 2.50 27.71 11.23
C ILE A 493 2.61 27.69 9.69
N THR A 494 3.82 27.55 9.14
CA THR A 494 4.07 27.50 7.69
C THR A 494 4.08 26.07 7.13
N GLY A 495 4.09 25.05 7.98
CA GLY A 495 4.04 23.64 7.58
C GLY A 495 5.09 22.78 8.27
N LEU A 496 5.60 21.79 7.53
CA LEU A 496 6.56 20.80 7.97
C LEU A 496 7.85 20.91 7.14
N HIS A 497 8.96 21.18 7.81
CA HIS A 497 10.28 21.40 7.21
C HIS A 497 11.21 20.26 7.59
N TYR A 498 11.74 19.53 6.61
CA TYR A 498 12.71 18.47 6.86
C TYR A 498 14.06 19.07 7.25
N LEU A 499 14.54 18.74 8.45
CA LEU A 499 15.83 19.21 8.99
C LEU A 499 16.98 18.26 8.66
N GLY A 500 16.71 16.95 8.56
CA GLY A 500 17.74 15.96 8.28
C GLY A 500 17.39 14.56 8.79
N LYS A 501 18.38 13.66 8.74
CA LYS A 501 18.28 12.31 9.28
C LYS A 501 19.58 11.88 9.93
N ALA A 502 19.48 11.11 11.02
CA ALA A 502 20.64 10.55 11.74
C ALA A 502 20.31 9.15 12.24
N TYR A 503 21.32 8.26 12.34
CA TYR A 503 21.12 6.90 12.86
C TYR A 503 21.45 6.77 14.35
N ASP A 504 22.14 7.74 14.95
CA ASP A 504 22.40 7.83 16.40
C ASP A 504 21.88 9.14 16.98
N GLU A 505 22.49 10.28 16.66
CA GLU A 505 22.28 11.56 17.33
C GLU A 505 21.97 12.64 16.29
N PHE A 506 20.94 13.43 16.54
CA PHE A 506 20.67 14.66 15.82
C PHE A 506 20.55 15.82 16.79
N ILE A 507 21.37 16.86 16.61
CA ILE A 507 21.30 18.06 17.44
C ILE A 507 20.48 19.14 16.72
N VAL A 508 19.51 19.72 17.42
CA VAL A 508 18.76 20.92 17.00
C VAL A 508 19.19 22.10 17.89
N SER A 509 19.81 23.12 17.31
CA SER A 509 20.28 24.33 18.01
C SER A 509 19.19 25.41 18.11
N ASP A 510 19.44 26.44 18.93
CA ASP A 510 18.58 27.60 19.16
C ASP A 510 17.14 27.23 19.57
N LEU A 511 17.03 26.55 20.71
CA LEU A 511 15.71 26.22 21.28
C LEU A 511 14.88 27.45 21.66
N LYS A 512 15.52 28.62 21.79
CA LYS A 512 14.83 29.89 22.00
C LYS A 512 14.08 30.33 20.75
N ASP A 513 14.69 30.31 19.58
CA ASP A 513 14.03 30.64 18.31
C ASP A 513 12.85 29.69 18.04
N LEU A 514 13.03 28.38 18.25
CA LEU A 514 11.95 27.40 18.11
C LEU A 514 10.78 27.70 19.05
N LYS A 515 11.06 27.98 20.33
CA LYS A 515 10.03 28.39 21.29
C LYS A 515 9.31 29.66 20.83
N ASP A 516 10.05 30.70 20.46
CA ASP A 516 9.47 32.02 20.17
C ASP A 516 8.65 32.00 18.86
N LYS A 517 8.96 31.10 17.92
CA LYS A 517 8.14 30.77 16.74
C LYS A 517 6.96 29.83 17.04
N THR A 518 6.84 29.31 18.26
CA THR A 518 5.91 28.22 18.62
C THR A 518 6.10 26.97 17.74
N ALA A 519 7.33 26.75 17.27
CA ALA A 519 7.72 25.59 16.49
C ALA A 519 7.84 24.34 17.36
N LYS A 520 7.76 23.18 16.72
CA LYS A 520 7.86 21.85 17.33
C LYS A 520 8.86 21.01 16.56
N ILE A 521 9.55 20.10 17.24
CA ILE A 521 10.36 19.08 16.55
C ILE A 521 9.57 17.78 16.48
N LEU A 522 9.46 17.22 15.28
CA LEU A 522 8.94 15.88 15.03
C LEU A 522 10.08 14.95 14.67
N VAL A 523 10.10 13.79 15.32
CA VAL A 523 11.06 12.72 15.07
C VAL A 523 10.29 11.49 14.65
N VAL A 524 10.45 11.07 13.40
CA VAL A 524 9.96 9.78 12.93
C VAL A 524 11.09 8.77 13.08
N LYS A 525 10.90 7.77 13.95
CA LYS A 525 11.81 6.61 14.04
C LYS A 525 11.18 5.43 13.30
N PRO A 526 11.66 5.04 12.12
CA PRO A 526 11.30 3.76 11.51
C PRO A 526 12.02 2.60 12.21
N ASN A 527 11.40 1.43 12.22
CA ASN A 527 12.07 0.14 12.33
C ASN A 527 12.18 -0.46 10.92
N THR A 528 13.41 -0.70 10.44
CA THR A 528 13.64 -1.32 9.13
C THR A 528 13.78 -2.85 9.21
N SER A 529 13.67 -3.46 10.40
CA SER A 529 13.70 -4.92 10.50
C SER A 529 12.40 -5.55 9.98
N LEU A 530 12.50 -6.77 9.45
CA LEU A 530 11.35 -7.66 9.23
C LEU A 530 10.85 -8.33 10.52
N THR A 531 11.51 -8.08 11.66
CA THR A 531 11.06 -8.50 12.98
C THR A 531 10.58 -7.32 13.80
N LYS A 532 9.75 -7.62 14.79
CA LYS A 532 9.51 -6.71 15.91
C LYS A 532 10.84 -6.42 16.62
N ASP A 533 11.08 -5.16 16.97
CA ASP A 533 12.32 -4.68 17.61
C ASP A 533 11.99 -3.69 18.73
N LYS A 534 12.88 -3.55 19.72
CA LYS A 534 12.70 -2.65 20.86
C LYS A 534 13.73 -1.54 20.82
N GLN A 535 13.28 -0.33 20.51
CA GLN A 535 14.17 0.81 20.28
C GLN A 535 13.94 1.91 21.32
N THR A 536 15.04 2.52 21.72
CA THR A 536 15.11 3.68 22.61
C THR A 536 15.26 4.95 21.78
N VAL A 537 14.55 6.01 22.16
CA VAL A 537 14.78 7.39 21.71
C VAL A 537 14.96 8.24 22.96
N GLU A 538 15.99 9.09 22.99
CA GLU A 538 16.27 10.01 24.09
C GLU A 538 16.28 11.45 23.58
N PHE A 539 15.66 12.33 24.36
CA PHE A 539 15.65 13.77 24.12
C PHE A 539 16.36 14.45 25.28
N ARG A 540 17.47 15.12 25.01
CA ARG A 540 18.28 15.79 26.02
C ARG A 540 18.39 17.28 25.73
N VAL A 541 18.06 18.11 26.71
CA VAL A 541 18.25 19.56 26.63
C VAL A 541 19.66 19.88 27.09
N GLU A 542 20.48 20.30 26.13
CA GLU A 542 21.86 20.70 26.31
C GLU A 542 21.93 22.21 26.57
N LYS A 543 22.61 22.62 27.64
CA LYS A 543 22.67 24.02 28.09
C LYS A 543 24.01 24.68 27.72
N GLY A 544 23.95 25.85 27.09
CA GLY A 544 25.14 26.65 26.76
C GLY A 544 26.04 26.05 25.67
N LEU A 545 25.51 25.15 24.85
CA LEU A 545 26.20 24.50 23.74
C LEU A 545 26.25 25.44 22.52
N ALA A 546 27.20 26.38 22.57
CA ALA A 546 27.59 27.20 21.41
C ALA A 546 28.42 26.35 20.42
N ILE A 547 27.75 25.76 19.43
CA ILE A 547 28.33 24.79 18.49
C ILE A 547 28.99 25.48 17.29
N ASP A 548 30.32 25.58 17.31
CA ASP A 548 31.18 25.79 16.13
C ASP A 548 31.83 24.45 15.68
N ALA A 549 31.06 23.35 15.68
CA ALA A 549 31.61 22.00 15.52
C ALA A 549 31.47 21.42 14.10
N VAL A 550 32.61 21.22 13.44
CA VAL A 550 32.73 20.28 12.32
C VAL A 550 32.97 18.88 12.89
N TRP A 551 31.99 17.99 12.75
CA TRP A 551 32.11 16.57 13.06
C TRP A 551 32.10 15.74 11.76
N ALA A 552 32.46 14.46 11.84
CA ALA A 552 32.49 13.55 10.70
C ALA A 552 32.28 12.11 11.14
N LYS A 553 31.02 11.70 11.30
CA LYS A 553 30.70 10.32 11.63
C LYS A 553 30.87 9.40 10.43
N LEU A 554 31.23 8.15 10.68
CA LEU A 554 31.37 7.10 9.68
C LEU A 554 30.60 5.84 10.11
N TYR A 555 29.75 5.35 9.23
CA TYR A 555 29.13 4.04 9.38
C TYR A 555 29.64 3.14 8.26
N VAL A 556 29.62 1.82 8.49
CA VAL A 556 30.00 0.82 7.50
C VAL A 556 29.03 -0.34 7.65
N ARG A 557 27.90 -0.24 6.96
CA ARG A 557 26.92 -1.32 6.85
C ARG A 557 27.27 -2.21 5.66
N GLY A 558 27.25 -3.53 5.84
CA GLY A 558 27.47 -4.48 4.75
C GLY A 558 27.14 -5.91 5.20
N SER A 559 26.67 -6.76 4.29
CA SER A 559 26.41 -8.18 4.57
C SER A 559 27.66 -9.00 4.28
N PHE A 560 28.21 -9.70 5.28
CA PHE A 560 29.44 -10.50 5.14
C PHE A 560 29.16 -12.01 5.21
N THR A 561 28.64 -12.58 4.12
CA THR A 561 28.54 -14.04 3.95
C THR A 561 29.81 -14.63 3.37
N GLY A 562 30.19 -15.82 3.86
CA GLY A 562 31.39 -16.53 3.40
C GLY A 562 31.31 -16.91 1.92
N ASP A 563 32.40 -16.64 1.21
CA ASP A 563 32.68 -16.94 -0.20
C ASP A 563 31.65 -16.42 -1.24
N VAL A 564 32.14 -15.49 -2.08
CA VAL A 564 31.47 -14.80 -3.20
C VAL A 564 30.54 -13.63 -2.80
N ILE A 565 31.13 -12.43 -2.79
CA ILE A 565 30.39 -11.16 -2.89
C ILE A 565 31.09 -10.30 -3.96
N SER A 566 30.40 -10.05 -5.07
CA SER A 566 30.92 -9.26 -6.22
C SER A 566 30.73 -7.75 -6.08
N SER A 567 29.99 -7.29 -5.07
CA SER A 567 29.93 -5.89 -4.65
C SER A 567 29.41 -5.77 -3.22
N ALA A 568 30.11 -5.00 -2.38
CA ALA A 568 29.56 -4.55 -1.09
C ALA A 568 29.22 -3.06 -1.18
N SER A 569 27.94 -2.71 -1.03
CA SER A 569 27.52 -1.35 -0.70
C SER A 569 27.93 -1.07 0.73
N VAL A 570 28.58 0.06 0.97
CA VAL A 570 28.97 0.49 2.31
C VAL A 570 28.32 1.84 2.60
N GLU A 571 27.29 1.83 3.44
CA GLU A 571 26.61 3.07 3.84
C GLU A 571 27.49 3.88 4.80
N VAL A 572 28.27 4.81 4.24
CA VAL A 572 28.97 5.88 4.96
C VAL A 572 28.16 7.19 4.84
N PRO A 573 27.21 7.49 5.74
CA PRO A 573 26.67 8.84 5.84
C PRO A 573 27.72 9.71 6.53
N LEU A 574 28.33 10.60 5.75
CA LEU A 574 29.30 11.57 6.24
C LEU A 574 28.56 12.89 6.52
N GLU A 575 28.18 13.13 7.77
CA GLU A 575 27.54 14.38 8.17
C GLU A 575 28.61 15.39 8.59
N VAL A 576 28.90 16.36 7.71
CA VAL A 576 29.81 17.48 7.96
C VAL A 576 28.97 18.75 8.03
N ARG A 577 28.73 19.24 9.26
CA ARG A 577 27.97 20.46 9.46
C ARG A 577 28.84 21.70 9.24
N SER A 578 28.62 22.36 8.12
CA SER A 578 28.67 23.82 8.04
C SER A 578 27.49 24.29 7.18
N ASP A 579 27.08 25.53 7.39
CA ASP A 579 25.79 26.14 7.04
C ASP A 579 25.36 26.05 5.56
N ASP A 580 26.25 25.59 4.66
CA ASP A 580 26.05 25.53 3.20
C ASP A 580 26.46 24.18 2.55
N TRP A 581 26.70 23.10 3.31
CA TRP A 581 27.29 21.86 2.74
C TRP A 581 26.25 20.81 2.34
N PRO A 582 26.31 20.26 1.09
CA PRO A 582 25.33 19.29 0.60
C PRO A 582 25.51 17.89 1.20
N ASN A 583 24.42 17.11 1.24
CA ASN A 583 24.43 15.69 1.61
C ASN A 583 25.46 14.90 0.77
N TYR A 584 26.35 14.16 1.45
CA TYR A 584 27.39 13.36 0.79
C TYR A 584 26.84 12.10 0.08
N PRO A 585 27.45 11.68 -1.04
CA PRO A 585 27.05 10.48 -1.77
C PRO A 585 27.47 9.17 -1.07
N MET A 586 26.71 8.10 -1.31
CA MET A 586 26.99 6.74 -0.83
C MET A 586 28.30 6.18 -1.41
N LEU A 587 29.00 5.33 -0.64
CA LEU A 587 30.24 4.69 -1.06
C LEU A 587 30.08 3.22 -1.47
N LYS A 588 30.78 2.84 -2.55
CA LYS A 588 30.91 1.45 -2.99
C LYS A 588 32.28 0.91 -2.56
N ALA A 589 32.29 -0.31 -2.03
CA ALA A 589 33.52 -1.00 -1.66
C ALA A 589 33.84 -2.14 -2.62
N THR A 590 35.13 -2.38 -2.84
CA THR A 590 35.67 -3.47 -3.66
C THR A 590 36.28 -4.54 -2.76
N TYR A 591 35.93 -5.80 -2.97
CA TYR A 591 36.47 -6.93 -2.22
C TYR A 591 37.47 -7.73 -3.05
N SER A 592 38.64 -8.01 -2.48
CA SER A 592 39.64 -8.91 -3.06
C SER A 592 39.57 -10.27 -2.39
N ASN A 593 39.06 -11.29 -3.09
CA ASN A 593 38.98 -12.65 -2.56
C ASN A 593 40.36 -13.30 -2.33
N ALA A 594 41.38 -12.86 -3.08
CA ALA A 594 42.75 -13.36 -2.96
C ALA A 594 43.48 -12.85 -1.71
N THR A 595 43.28 -11.58 -1.34
CA THR A 595 43.86 -10.99 -0.14
C THR A 595 42.92 -11.01 1.07
N LYS A 596 41.63 -11.29 0.86
CA LYS A 596 40.53 -11.17 1.84
C LYS A 596 40.41 -9.75 2.43
N ILE A 597 40.77 -8.75 1.62
CA ILE A 597 40.69 -7.32 1.96
C ILE A 597 39.45 -6.69 1.30
N LEU A 598 38.66 -5.96 2.07
CA LEU A 598 37.63 -5.05 1.57
C LEU A 598 38.16 -3.61 1.59
N THR A 599 38.10 -2.91 0.46
CA THR A 599 38.53 -1.52 0.31
C THR A 599 37.36 -0.61 -0.10
N ALA A 600 37.08 0.43 0.68
CA ALA A 600 36.15 1.51 0.34
C ALA A 600 36.92 2.82 0.18
N SER A 601 36.60 3.70 -0.77
CA SER A 601 37.25 5.01 -0.89
C SER A 601 36.43 6.06 -1.65
N TYR A 602 36.56 7.32 -1.21
CA TYR A 602 36.18 8.51 -1.96
C TYR A 602 37.34 9.50 -1.97
N ASN A 603 37.53 10.29 -3.03
CA ASN A 603 38.29 11.53 -2.88
C ASN A 603 37.62 12.72 -3.59
N GLY A 604 37.74 13.85 -2.89
CA GLY A 604 37.02 15.10 -3.06
C GLY A 604 36.74 15.78 -1.70
N ASN A 605 37.51 15.60 -0.62
CA ASN A 605 38.99 15.53 -0.56
C ASN A 605 39.58 14.50 0.45
N SER A 606 39.01 13.28 0.50
CA SER A 606 39.69 11.97 0.64
C SER A 606 39.47 11.07 1.88
N LEU A 607 38.54 10.10 1.75
CA LEU A 607 38.28 8.99 2.68
C LEU A 607 38.69 7.63 2.07
N THR A 608 39.32 6.72 2.80
CA THR A 608 39.70 5.37 2.31
C THR A 608 39.83 4.35 3.45
N ILE A 609 39.13 3.23 3.43
CA ILE A 609 39.09 2.23 4.53
C ILE A 609 39.40 0.83 3.98
N ASN A 610 40.18 0.06 4.73
CA ASN A 610 40.62 -1.30 4.43
C ASN A 610 40.34 -2.25 5.61
N PHE A 611 39.47 -3.24 5.40
CA PHE A 611 39.23 -4.34 6.34
C PHE A 611 40.03 -5.56 5.90
N ASP A 612 41.06 -5.94 6.67
CA ASP A 612 41.80 -7.19 6.49
C ASP A 612 41.15 -8.27 7.37
N LEU A 613 40.21 -9.00 6.77
CA LEU A 613 39.46 -10.05 7.45
C LEU A 613 40.33 -11.27 7.80
N LYS A 614 41.45 -11.47 7.08
CA LYS A 614 42.39 -12.57 7.32
C LYS A 614 43.30 -12.28 8.50
N ALA A 615 43.82 -11.06 8.61
CA ALA A 615 44.64 -10.64 9.74
C ALA A 615 43.82 -10.14 10.94
N LYS A 616 42.47 -10.17 10.84
CA LYS A 616 41.53 -9.64 11.84
C LYS A 616 41.88 -8.19 12.21
N LYS A 617 41.98 -7.31 11.21
CA LYS A 617 42.42 -5.91 11.38
C LYS A 617 41.63 -4.91 10.56
N ILE A 618 41.47 -3.71 11.12
CA ILE A 618 40.97 -2.52 10.42
C ILE A 618 42.13 -1.54 10.20
N SER A 619 42.15 -0.90 9.02
CA SER A 619 43.00 0.23 8.69
C SER A 619 42.23 1.20 7.79
N GLY A 620 42.63 2.46 7.70
CA GLY A 620 41.91 3.44 6.88
C GLY A 620 42.32 4.88 7.14
N SER A 621 41.67 5.84 6.47
CA SER A 621 41.97 7.26 6.50
C SER A 621 40.75 8.08 6.11
N VAL A 622 40.64 9.32 6.61
CA VAL A 622 39.51 10.23 6.37
C VAL A 622 40.00 11.67 6.33
N SER A 623 39.84 12.35 5.21
CA SER A 623 40.42 13.67 4.95
C SER A 623 39.49 14.52 4.11
N PHE A 624 39.57 15.84 4.30
CA PHE A 624 38.93 16.90 3.54
C PHE A 624 39.82 18.13 3.66
N GLN A 625 39.96 18.98 2.63
CA GLN A 625 40.56 20.30 2.77
C GLN A 625 39.87 21.25 1.81
N ASN A 626 39.58 22.45 2.28
CA ASN A 626 39.45 23.61 1.42
C ASN A 626 40.17 24.78 2.11
N ASN A 627 40.78 25.65 1.29
CA ASN A 627 41.64 26.75 1.69
C ASN A 627 41.14 28.05 1.07
N ASP A 628 40.57 28.91 1.92
CA ASP A 628 40.35 30.33 1.69
C ASP A 628 39.70 30.75 0.34
N VAL A 629 38.36 30.76 0.25
CA VAL A 629 37.59 31.39 -0.86
C VAL A 629 36.43 32.29 -0.38
N SER A 630 36.30 33.46 -1.02
CA SER A 630 35.64 34.71 -0.52
C SER A 630 34.12 34.60 -0.36
N PHE A 631 33.43 35.39 0.48
CA PHE A 631 33.60 36.80 0.87
C PHE A 631 33.94 37.03 2.37
N VAL A 632 35.19 37.23 2.79
CA VAL A 632 36.41 37.38 1.98
C VAL A 632 37.46 36.29 2.23
N ASN A 633 37.11 35.22 2.97
CA ASN A 633 37.43 33.82 2.65
C ASN A 633 36.96 32.84 3.77
N ARG A 634 36.31 31.71 3.43
CA ARG A 634 36.12 30.52 4.31
C ARG A 634 37.14 29.44 3.89
N THR A 635 37.51 28.48 4.76
CA THR A 635 37.17 27.03 4.58
C THR A 635 37.76 26.01 5.59
N VAL A 636 37.26 24.76 5.51
CA VAL A 636 37.33 23.65 6.49
C VAL A 636 38.23 22.50 6.00
N THR A 637 38.94 21.86 6.94
CA THR A 637 39.88 20.76 6.66
C THR A 637 39.93 19.71 7.79
N ALA A 638 39.86 18.42 7.44
CA ALA A 638 40.16 17.29 8.32
C ALA A 638 41.19 16.35 7.67
N THR A 639 41.95 15.56 8.43
CA THR A 639 42.76 14.43 7.92
C THR A 639 43.01 13.43 9.04
N ALA A 640 42.81 12.14 8.77
CA ALA A 640 42.95 11.03 9.69
C ALA A 640 43.56 9.83 8.95
N ASN A 641 44.37 9.02 9.63
CA ASN A 641 44.95 7.77 9.14
C ASN A 641 45.06 6.76 10.30
N PHE A 642 44.84 5.47 10.02
CA PHE A 642 44.68 4.38 10.99
C PHE A 642 45.30 3.08 10.47
N SER A 643 45.92 2.31 11.37
CA SER A 643 46.59 1.06 11.04
C SER A 643 46.35 -0.05 12.06
N GLY A 644 46.02 -1.23 11.55
CA GLY A 644 46.20 -2.51 12.24
C GLY A 644 45.42 -2.71 13.54
N ILE A 645 44.31 -2.00 13.74
CA ILE A 645 43.50 -2.11 14.96
C ILE A 645 42.95 -3.55 15.02
N PRO A 646 43.24 -4.33 16.08
CA PRO A 646 42.86 -5.74 16.13
C PRO A 646 41.35 -5.91 16.27
N LEU A 647 40.83 -6.95 15.62
CA LEU A 647 39.51 -7.50 15.83
C LEU A 647 39.63 -8.70 16.79
N THR A 648 39.23 -8.51 18.04
CA THR A 648 39.13 -9.54 19.07
C THR A 648 37.84 -10.33 18.94
N GLU A 649 37.88 -11.65 19.05
CA GLU A 649 36.67 -12.47 19.11
C GLU A 649 36.05 -12.46 20.50
N TRP A 650 34.75 -12.20 20.56
CA TRP A 650 33.92 -12.37 21.75
C TRP A 650 32.57 -12.95 21.31
N ASP A 651 32.14 -14.05 21.90
CA ASP A 651 30.87 -14.73 21.56
C ASP A 651 30.70 -14.99 20.05
N GLY A 652 31.77 -15.47 19.40
CA GLY A 652 31.81 -15.73 17.95
C GLY A 652 31.83 -14.50 17.05
N LYS A 653 31.90 -13.28 17.61
CA LYS A 653 31.83 -11.99 16.88
C LYS A 653 33.18 -11.27 16.90
N LEU A 654 33.54 -10.60 15.82
CA LEU A 654 34.74 -9.78 15.73
C LEU A 654 34.47 -8.34 16.21
N LEU A 655 35.06 -7.95 17.35
CA LEU A 655 34.99 -6.60 17.91
C LEU A 655 36.31 -5.87 17.81
N SER A 656 36.29 -4.55 17.60
CA SER A 656 37.48 -3.71 17.77
C SER A 656 37.22 -2.63 18.81
N GLN A 657 38.14 -2.45 19.75
CA GLN A 657 38.13 -1.34 20.70
C GLN A 657 39.45 -0.58 20.56
N TYR A 658 39.38 0.68 20.14
CA TYR A 658 40.55 1.54 20.01
C TYR A 658 40.34 2.85 20.77
N GLN A 659 41.30 3.19 21.61
CA GLN A 659 41.36 4.46 22.31
C GLN A 659 42.69 5.11 21.93
N SER A 660 42.63 6.16 21.12
CA SER A 660 43.78 7.03 20.87
C SER A 660 43.61 8.33 21.61
N THR A 661 44.59 8.65 22.46
CA THR A 661 44.73 9.96 23.11
C THR A 661 45.57 10.94 22.28
N ASN A 662 46.01 10.55 21.08
CA ASN A 662 46.69 11.42 20.10
C ASN A 662 46.68 10.76 18.70
N PRO A 663 45.81 11.16 17.76
CA PRO A 663 45.96 10.78 16.36
C PRO A 663 47.17 11.48 15.74
N LYS A 664 48.05 10.73 15.08
CA LYS A 664 49.03 11.29 14.14
C LYS A 664 48.36 11.42 12.76
N GLY A 665 47.86 12.53 12.23
CA GLY A 665 47.64 13.93 12.67
C GLY A 665 47.08 14.71 11.44
N SER A 666 46.53 15.91 11.51
CA SER A 666 46.27 16.85 12.63
C SER A 666 45.15 17.86 12.23
N VAL A 667 44.77 18.78 13.14
CA VAL A 667 43.74 19.82 12.94
C VAL A 667 44.31 21.19 13.40
N THR A 668 43.93 22.31 12.76
CA THR A 668 44.22 23.67 13.26
C THR A 668 43.06 24.63 12.96
N VAL A 669 42.71 25.46 13.94
CA VAL A 669 41.62 26.45 13.92
C VAL A 669 42.20 27.82 14.26
N LEU A 670 41.79 28.90 13.57
CA LEU A 670 42.25 30.26 13.88
C LEU A 670 41.14 31.33 13.81
N ASN A 671 40.26 31.29 14.81
CA ASN A 671 39.88 32.52 15.55
C ASN A 671 39.52 32.20 17.03
N CYS A 672 40.03 31.07 17.53
CA CYS A 672 39.98 30.60 18.91
C CYS A 672 41.19 29.67 19.07
N GLU A 673 42.05 29.91 20.05
CA GLU A 673 43.08 28.96 20.45
C GLU A 673 42.45 27.78 21.25
N TYR A 674 43.31 26.87 21.73
CA TYR A 674 43.09 25.75 22.68
C TYR A 674 42.99 24.32 22.14
N ALA A 675 43.26 23.39 23.06
CA ALA A 675 43.51 21.97 22.84
C ALA A 675 42.29 21.09 23.22
N VAL A 676 42.34 19.82 22.81
CA VAL A 676 41.25 18.85 22.97
C VAL A 676 41.27 18.20 24.36
N THR A 677 40.13 18.17 25.05
CA THR A 677 39.90 17.34 26.25
C THR A 677 38.60 16.55 26.14
N GLU A 678 38.75 15.22 26.30
CA GLU A 678 37.73 14.16 26.38
C GLU A 678 36.89 13.81 25.13
N ILE A 679 36.69 12.48 24.98
CA ILE A 679 35.82 11.80 24.02
C ILE A 679 35.06 10.75 24.84
N GLU A 680 33.73 10.83 24.92
CA GLU A 680 32.91 9.81 25.59
C GLU A 680 32.62 8.62 24.64
N LYS A 681 32.39 7.44 25.25
CA LYS A 681 32.21 6.15 24.56
C LYS A 681 30.80 5.61 24.76
N ASN A 682 30.20 5.00 23.73
CA ASN A 682 29.19 3.93 23.86
C ASN A 682 28.91 3.24 22.49
N THR A 683 29.08 1.92 22.38
CA THR A 683 28.38 1.09 21.37
C THR A 683 28.43 -0.41 21.71
N LEU A 684 27.42 -1.17 21.27
CA LEU A 684 27.32 -2.64 21.32
C LEU A 684 27.17 -3.16 19.88
N ILE A 685 27.78 -4.30 19.50
CA ILE A 685 27.92 -4.74 18.09
C ILE A 685 27.37 -6.16 17.87
N THR A 686 26.70 -6.40 16.74
CA THR A 686 26.11 -7.68 16.29
C THR A 686 26.91 -8.31 15.10
N PRO A 687 26.69 -9.60 14.74
CA PRO A 687 27.67 -10.38 13.95
C PRO A 687 28.01 -9.93 12.52
N SER A 688 27.33 -8.94 11.96
CA SER A 688 27.46 -8.55 10.55
C SER A 688 27.89 -7.09 10.32
N GLU A 689 28.19 -6.31 11.36
CA GLU A 689 28.50 -4.88 11.21
C GLU A 689 29.85 -4.50 11.83
N VAL A 690 30.53 -3.50 11.25
CA VAL A 690 31.76 -2.93 11.80
C VAL A 690 31.69 -1.40 11.81
N SER A 691 31.11 -0.82 12.86
CA SER A 691 30.93 0.64 13.01
C SER A 691 32.22 1.29 13.57
N LEU A 692 32.70 2.40 12.96
CA LEU A 692 33.89 3.14 13.41
C LEU A 692 33.56 4.61 13.63
N TRP A 693 33.70 5.07 14.88
CA TRP A 693 33.24 6.39 15.31
C TRP A 693 34.44 7.34 15.45
N ILE A 694 34.39 8.50 14.79
CA ILE A 694 35.42 9.53 14.86
C ILE A 694 34.72 10.86 15.18
N TYR A 695 34.97 11.40 16.36
CA TYR A 695 34.41 12.68 16.80
C TYR A 695 35.42 13.80 16.68
N PHE A 696 34.95 14.95 16.21
CA PHE A 696 35.66 16.23 16.24
C PHE A 696 34.68 17.26 16.79
N GLY A 697 35.05 17.97 17.86
CA GLY A 697 34.16 18.95 18.47
C GLY A 697 34.80 19.68 19.64
N LYS A 698 34.19 20.81 19.98
CA LYS A 698 34.60 21.69 21.07
C LYS A 698 33.52 21.66 22.15
N ARG A 699 33.87 21.18 23.34
CA ARG A 699 33.18 21.61 24.56
C ARG A 699 33.75 23.00 24.91
N LYS A 700 32.88 23.96 25.25
CA LYS A 700 33.29 25.30 25.65
C LYS A 700 33.43 25.38 27.16
#